data_AF-A0A815C8J1-F1
#
_entry.id   AF-A0A815C8J1-F1
#
_cell.length_a   1.000
_cell.length_b   1.000
_cell.length_c   1.000
_cell.angle_alpha   90.00
_cell.angle_beta   90.00
_cell.angle_gamma   90.00
#
_symmetry.space_group_name_H-M   'P 1'
#
loop_
_entity.id
_entity.type
_entity.pdbx_description
1 polymer ?
#
loop_
_entity_poly.entity_id
_entity_poly.type
_entity_poly.pdbx_seq_one_letter_code
_entity_poly.pdbx_strand_id
1 'polypeptide(L)'
;MARSTNDSSEHRKLALIIGNSNYSRSENRLDYAKNNSRDLSNLLKTIGFNVTLVNDVDKHEMTTHVIDFSKKICDGDLVFFYFCGHGCQVKDENYLIPVGDKQIEKDRDIDDFAYKCERMIERLTEKNRLYVTIAIFDCSKPYLLKSSTSKSHSLIKTKGLNEIKPPPGVFIQFGCAADQMASDNYRINDNNLYGKHLLKNIAQENVDIIDVFQRIMVDVSQESNKSQQPLSMNGLNQHQPVYLNQVIVTVEEWDKINPNDMESVLKTQTALRACYDTFPDIEEVIQRNKENVEKAEKFTQEILSKVPSGNVTERDTACHILHNLLGQENQKCLFFDSSQGMKLHDASGTLADLSVKERPFVLKLNNIDGLGNKTYVNGGEHNLNAIHTLENAVEHNQSHPVIEDIVDRLAKAHNVDKKNIVIKNFYVGSCGIVYLVTDLPDKLVKSLTNVSEKLHKQFEEFKAAKIHPLLYRPAFDIAQFDVRGNKTFTNQELTHQIGPSGRTQLYTPPAGWTRYGLKVLGKFPNDEWLHPFSHAGNWYRAYHGTGRATAADFGNPDKTFSPDYASIDAAASIHENGFRKARVAVHGDGIYCSPNPTFPENGYVSTVKMNTKQGEKSFKCMLQVAVNPDGVKIATNDIWVAQEPKDIRTYGILIKEV
;
A
#
# COMPACT_ATOMS: atom_id res chain seq x y z
N MET A 1 16.61 46.86 -6.82
CA MET A 1 15.38 46.16 -6.40
C MET A 1 14.74 45.54 -7.63
N ALA A 2 15.10 44.30 -7.93
CA ALA A 2 14.46 43.54 -9.00
C ALA A 2 13.22 42.86 -8.41
N ARG A 3 12.06 43.10 -9.04
CA ARG A 3 10.79 42.44 -8.71
C ARG A 3 10.96 40.93 -8.84
N SER A 4 10.78 40.22 -7.74
CA SER A 4 10.40 38.81 -7.75
C SER A 4 9.08 38.70 -8.52
N THR A 5 9.12 38.05 -9.68
CA THR A 5 7.93 37.63 -10.42
C THR A 5 7.35 36.42 -9.70
N ASN A 6 6.51 36.66 -8.68
CA ASN A 6 5.46 35.73 -8.32
C ASN A 6 4.47 35.73 -9.50
N ASP A 7 4.66 34.79 -10.43
CA ASP A 7 3.68 34.52 -11.47
C ASP A 7 2.54 33.74 -10.79
N SER A 8 1.60 34.46 -10.19
CA SER A 8 0.35 33.90 -9.68
C SER A 8 -0.55 33.57 -10.88
N SER A 9 -0.21 32.51 -11.61
CA SER A 9 -1.04 31.95 -12.69
C SER A 9 -2.13 31.02 -12.15
N GLU A 10 -2.65 31.29 -10.95
CA GLU A 10 -3.79 30.57 -10.41
C GLU A 10 -5.07 31.28 -10.87
N HIS A 11 -5.75 30.70 -11.85
CA HIS A 11 -7.07 31.13 -12.29
C HIS A 11 -8.02 31.17 -11.10
N ARG A 12 -8.57 32.34 -10.76
CA ARG A 12 -9.37 32.51 -9.55
C ARG A 12 -10.71 31.79 -9.72
N LYS A 13 -11.15 31.12 -8.65
CA LYS A 13 -12.44 30.42 -8.61
C LYS A 13 -13.50 31.32 -7.96
N LEU A 14 -14.50 31.75 -8.72
CA LEU A 14 -15.58 32.62 -8.26
C LEU A 14 -16.91 31.87 -8.35
N ALA A 15 -17.76 31.98 -7.33
CA ALA A 15 -19.10 31.40 -7.38
C ALA A 15 -20.20 32.39 -7.01
N LEU A 16 -21.30 32.41 -7.78
CA LEU A 16 -22.55 33.07 -7.42
C LEU A 16 -23.63 32.01 -7.25
N ILE A 17 -24.21 31.98 -6.06
CA ILE A 17 -25.24 31.02 -5.68
C ILE A 17 -26.50 31.78 -5.28
N ILE A 18 -27.63 31.45 -5.92
CA ILE A 18 -28.95 32.03 -5.66
C ILE A 18 -29.93 30.92 -5.29
N GLY A 19 -30.48 30.98 -4.08
CA GLY A 19 -31.50 30.04 -3.59
C GLY A 19 -32.83 30.75 -3.28
N ASN A 20 -33.87 30.52 -4.07
CA ASN A 20 -35.19 31.10 -3.82
C ASN A 20 -36.15 30.04 -3.27
N SER A 21 -36.53 30.20 -1.99
CA SER A 21 -37.41 29.31 -1.24
C SER A 21 -38.77 29.95 -0.92
N ASN A 22 -38.78 31.23 -0.54
CA ASN A 22 -39.91 31.91 0.10
C ASN A 22 -40.83 32.64 -0.88
N TYR A 23 -41.36 31.91 -1.87
CA TYR A 23 -42.38 32.45 -2.78
C TYR A 23 -43.68 32.82 -2.03
N SER A 24 -44.40 33.81 -2.56
CA SER A 24 -45.56 34.40 -1.88
C SER A 24 -46.71 33.42 -1.70
N ARG A 25 -46.89 32.48 -2.64
CA ARG A 25 -47.91 31.42 -2.59
C ARG A 25 -47.34 30.17 -1.94
N SER A 26 -48.08 29.61 -0.98
CA SER A 26 -47.68 28.42 -0.22
C SER A 26 -47.34 27.22 -1.11
N GLU A 27 -48.08 27.06 -2.20
CA GLU A 27 -47.96 25.95 -3.15
C GLU A 27 -46.68 26.04 -4.00
N ASN A 28 -46.06 27.21 -4.05
CA ASN A 28 -44.80 27.46 -4.77
C ASN A 28 -43.60 27.56 -3.82
N ARG A 29 -43.73 27.29 -2.52
CA ARG A 29 -42.58 27.34 -1.60
C ARG A 29 -41.63 26.17 -1.82
N LEU A 30 -40.33 26.45 -1.80
CA LEU A 30 -39.25 25.47 -2.03
C LEU A 30 -38.27 25.44 -0.87
N ASP A 31 -38.66 24.83 0.26
CA ASP A 31 -37.86 24.82 1.50
C ASP A 31 -36.43 24.26 1.34
N TYR A 32 -36.21 23.40 0.32
CA TYR A 32 -34.89 22.82 0.05
C TYR A 32 -33.92 23.78 -0.65
N ALA A 33 -34.40 24.82 -1.34
CA ALA A 33 -33.53 25.65 -2.20
C ALA A 33 -32.47 26.40 -1.38
N LYS A 34 -32.83 26.92 -0.21
CA LYS A 34 -31.89 27.52 0.75
C LYS A 34 -30.88 26.51 1.31
N ASN A 35 -31.29 25.27 1.58
CA ASN A 35 -30.40 24.23 2.09
C ASN A 35 -29.38 23.81 1.02
N ASN A 36 -29.85 23.54 -0.20
CA ASN A 36 -29.00 23.22 -1.35
C ASN A 36 -27.94 24.31 -1.54
N SER A 37 -28.38 25.56 -1.54
CA SER A 37 -27.52 26.73 -1.78
C SER A 37 -26.49 26.93 -0.66
N ARG A 38 -26.88 26.72 0.60
CA ARG A 38 -25.98 26.79 1.76
C ARG A 38 -24.93 25.68 1.70
N ASP A 39 -25.35 24.44 1.49
CA ASP A 39 -24.46 23.29 1.54
C ASP A 39 -23.47 23.31 0.37
N LEU A 40 -23.93 23.72 -0.82
CA LEU A 40 -23.06 23.93 -1.98
C LEU A 40 -22.08 25.08 -1.75
N SER A 41 -22.54 26.19 -1.16
CA SER A 41 -21.65 27.29 -0.76
C SER A 41 -20.53 26.80 0.16
N ASN A 42 -20.86 25.96 1.15
CA ASN A 42 -19.87 25.44 2.08
C ASN A 42 -18.85 24.55 1.36
N LEU A 43 -19.30 23.63 0.52
CA LEU A 43 -18.41 22.76 -0.27
C LEU A 43 -17.51 23.57 -1.22
N LEU A 44 -18.08 24.52 -1.96
CA LEU A 44 -17.29 25.33 -2.90
C LEU A 44 -16.22 26.16 -2.17
N LYS A 45 -16.52 26.67 -0.97
CA LYS A 45 -15.52 27.33 -0.13
C LYS A 45 -14.39 26.40 0.30
N THR A 46 -14.68 25.13 0.64
CA THR A 46 -13.62 24.18 1.04
C THR A 46 -12.69 23.82 -0.11
N ILE A 47 -13.13 23.95 -1.36
CA ILE A 47 -12.32 23.66 -2.57
C ILE A 47 -11.81 24.93 -3.28
N GLY A 48 -11.79 26.06 -2.57
CA GLY A 48 -11.08 27.28 -2.98
C GLY A 48 -11.90 28.32 -3.75
N PHE A 49 -13.22 28.21 -3.83
CA PHE A 49 -14.05 29.25 -4.44
C PHE A 49 -14.30 30.44 -3.51
N ASN A 50 -14.23 31.64 -4.07
CA ASN A 50 -14.81 32.84 -3.48
C ASN A 50 -16.32 32.88 -3.79
N VAL A 51 -17.14 32.51 -2.81
CA VAL A 51 -18.58 32.31 -2.97
C VAL A 51 -19.38 33.56 -2.52
N THR A 52 -20.21 34.08 -3.42
CA THR A 52 -21.31 35.00 -3.12
C THR A 52 -22.61 34.20 -3.05
N LEU A 53 -23.14 34.00 -1.83
CA LEU A 53 -24.42 33.31 -1.59
C LEU A 53 -25.51 34.34 -1.28
N VAL A 54 -26.62 34.28 -2.02
CA VAL A 54 -27.82 35.08 -1.78
C VAL A 54 -29.05 34.18 -1.79
N ASN A 55 -30.04 34.49 -0.96
CA ASN A 55 -31.27 33.71 -0.86
C ASN A 55 -32.49 34.63 -0.90
N ASP A 56 -33.59 34.11 -1.43
CA ASP A 56 -34.90 34.75 -1.46
C ASP A 56 -34.85 36.17 -2.04
N VAL A 57 -34.35 36.29 -3.27
CA VAL A 57 -34.15 37.57 -3.96
C VAL A 57 -35.27 37.87 -4.94
N ASP A 58 -35.67 39.15 -5.02
CA ASP A 58 -36.58 39.64 -6.04
C ASP A 58 -35.89 39.89 -7.40
N LYS A 59 -36.64 40.30 -8.44
CA LYS A 59 -36.06 40.55 -9.78
C LYS A 59 -34.98 41.64 -9.77
N HIS A 60 -35.18 42.68 -8.97
CA HIS A 60 -34.24 43.80 -8.87
C HIS A 60 -32.97 43.36 -8.15
N GLU A 61 -33.10 42.66 -7.03
CA GLU A 61 -31.96 42.10 -6.28
C GLU A 61 -31.18 41.07 -7.10
N MET A 62 -31.86 40.16 -7.81
CA MET A 62 -31.21 39.23 -8.75
C MET A 62 -30.39 40.00 -9.79
N THR A 63 -30.97 41.04 -10.38
CA THR A 63 -30.29 41.88 -11.38
C THR A 63 -29.04 42.54 -10.79
N THR A 64 -29.17 43.13 -9.60
CA THR A 64 -28.07 43.80 -8.90
C THR A 64 -26.96 42.81 -8.55
N HIS A 65 -27.28 41.65 -7.99
CA HIS A 65 -26.29 40.64 -7.63
C HIS A 65 -25.55 40.05 -8.84
N VAL A 66 -26.26 39.79 -9.94
CA VAL A 66 -25.62 39.35 -11.20
C VAL A 66 -24.69 40.43 -11.74
N ILE A 67 -25.11 41.69 -11.74
CA ILE A 67 -24.27 42.82 -12.17
C ILE A 67 -23.03 42.95 -11.28
N ASP A 68 -23.20 42.96 -9.97
CA ASP A 68 -22.09 43.15 -9.03
C ASP A 68 -21.13 41.97 -9.03
N PHE A 69 -21.64 40.75 -9.18
CA PHE A 69 -20.78 39.58 -9.37
C PHE A 69 -20.03 39.65 -10.70
N SER A 70 -20.68 40.04 -11.80
CA SER A 70 -20.03 40.21 -13.11
C SER A 70 -18.90 41.25 -13.11
N LYS A 71 -18.95 42.24 -12.19
CA LYS A 71 -17.85 43.21 -12.01
C LYS A 71 -16.60 42.59 -11.37
N LYS A 72 -16.73 41.48 -10.62
CA LYS A 72 -15.62 40.77 -9.98
C LYS A 72 -14.88 39.85 -10.93
N ILE A 73 -15.57 39.39 -11.99
CA ILE A 73 -15.03 38.49 -13.01
C ILE A 73 -13.97 39.21 -13.83
N CYS A 74 -12.79 38.61 -13.91
CA CYS A 74 -11.70 38.96 -14.81
C CYS A 74 -11.52 37.87 -15.87
N ASP A 75 -10.79 38.23 -16.92
CA ASP A 75 -10.42 37.27 -17.95
C ASP A 75 -9.54 36.17 -17.35
N GLY A 76 -9.87 34.90 -17.59
CA GLY A 76 -9.16 33.79 -16.98
C GLY A 76 -9.82 33.18 -15.73
N ASP A 77 -10.93 33.71 -15.20
CA ASP A 77 -11.53 33.17 -13.96
C ASP A 77 -12.40 31.92 -14.20
N LEU A 78 -12.36 30.95 -13.28
CA LEU A 78 -13.37 29.88 -13.19
C LEU A 78 -14.64 30.43 -12.56
N VAL A 79 -15.69 30.57 -13.35
CA VAL A 79 -16.95 31.14 -12.89
C VAL A 79 -17.98 30.03 -12.70
N PHE A 80 -18.49 29.88 -11.47
CA PHE A 80 -19.52 28.91 -11.14
C PHE A 80 -20.81 29.64 -10.73
N PHE A 81 -21.90 29.40 -11.46
CA PHE A 81 -23.20 29.94 -11.17
C PHE A 81 -24.19 28.81 -10.86
N TYR A 82 -24.92 28.94 -9.75
CA TYR A 82 -25.98 28.01 -9.37
C TYR A 82 -27.24 28.76 -8.95
N PHE A 83 -28.35 28.46 -9.63
CA PHE A 83 -29.69 28.90 -9.23
C PHE A 83 -30.51 27.68 -8.80
N CYS A 84 -31.07 27.73 -7.60
CA CYS A 84 -32.06 26.76 -7.13
C CYS A 84 -33.38 27.50 -6.84
N GLY A 85 -34.44 27.13 -7.55
CA GLY A 85 -35.71 27.83 -7.48
C GLY A 85 -36.66 27.44 -8.60
N HIS A 86 -37.72 28.22 -8.80
CA HIS A 86 -38.63 28.02 -9.92
C HIS A 86 -38.10 28.66 -11.19
N GLY A 87 -38.24 27.94 -12.30
CA GLY A 87 -37.96 28.43 -13.63
C GLY A 87 -38.93 27.83 -14.64
N CYS A 88 -39.25 28.58 -15.67
CA CYS A 88 -40.19 28.17 -16.70
C CYS A 88 -39.86 28.79 -18.06
N GLN A 89 -40.48 28.27 -19.10
CA GLN A 89 -40.43 28.86 -20.43
C GLN A 89 -41.72 29.61 -20.76
N VAL A 90 -41.60 30.74 -21.46
CA VAL A 90 -42.71 31.46 -22.10
C VAL A 90 -42.23 31.97 -23.45
N LYS A 91 -43.00 31.69 -24.52
CA LYS A 91 -42.68 32.09 -25.90
C LYS A 91 -41.24 31.71 -26.31
N ASP A 92 -40.86 30.46 -26.02
CA ASP A 92 -39.53 29.88 -26.29
C ASP A 92 -38.35 30.52 -25.53
N GLU A 93 -38.61 31.42 -24.58
CA GLU A 93 -37.59 32.04 -23.74
C GLU A 93 -37.66 31.53 -22.30
N ASN A 94 -36.50 31.42 -21.67
CA ASN A 94 -36.36 30.87 -20.33
C ASN A 94 -36.35 31.97 -19.26
N TYR A 95 -37.11 31.74 -18.19
CA TYR A 95 -37.28 32.67 -17.09
C TYR A 95 -37.06 32.00 -15.74
N LEU A 96 -36.37 32.69 -14.84
CA LEU A 96 -36.26 32.38 -13.43
C LEU A 96 -37.28 33.21 -12.64
N ILE A 97 -38.01 32.56 -11.76
CA ILE A 97 -39.05 33.21 -10.96
C ILE A 97 -38.43 33.78 -9.67
N PRO A 98 -38.56 35.10 -9.42
CA PRO A 98 -38.12 35.74 -8.17
C PRO A 98 -39.10 35.47 -7.02
N VAL A 99 -38.71 35.70 -5.75
CA VAL A 99 -39.65 35.56 -4.61
C VAL A 99 -40.67 36.71 -4.49
N GLY A 100 -40.45 37.84 -5.18
CA GLY A 100 -41.40 38.95 -5.35
C GLY A 100 -42.54 38.65 -6.34
N ASP A 101 -42.98 37.39 -6.40
CA ASP A 101 -43.83 36.80 -7.45
C ASP A 101 -45.31 37.14 -7.37
N LYS A 102 -45.73 38.02 -6.45
CA LYS A 102 -47.15 38.42 -6.30
C LYS A 102 -47.75 39.02 -7.57
N GLN A 103 -46.91 39.58 -8.44
CA GLN A 103 -47.30 40.17 -9.72
C GLN A 103 -47.41 39.13 -10.85
N ILE A 104 -46.95 37.89 -10.63
CA ILE A 104 -46.98 36.80 -11.60
C ILE A 104 -48.21 35.93 -11.33
N GLU A 105 -49.35 36.32 -11.89
CA GLU A 105 -50.60 35.56 -11.72
C GLU A 105 -50.90 34.63 -12.91
N LYS A 106 -50.50 35.05 -14.12
CA LYS A 106 -50.77 34.41 -15.41
C LYS A 106 -49.50 34.34 -16.27
N ASP A 107 -49.53 33.49 -17.30
CA ASP A 107 -48.38 33.28 -18.21
C ASP A 107 -47.82 34.57 -18.81
N ARG A 108 -48.71 35.51 -19.16
CA ARG A 108 -48.38 36.83 -19.74
C ARG A 108 -47.69 37.80 -18.77
N ASP A 109 -47.62 37.47 -17.48
CA ASP A 109 -47.00 38.33 -16.47
C ASP A 109 -45.52 37.90 -16.26
N ILE A 110 -45.12 36.74 -16.77
CA ILE A 110 -43.77 36.18 -16.61
C ILE A 110 -42.73 37.03 -17.35
N ASP A 111 -43.00 37.43 -18.60
CA ASP A 111 -42.06 38.24 -19.38
C ASP A 111 -41.82 39.63 -18.73
N ASP A 112 -42.84 40.18 -18.07
CA ASP A 112 -42.75 41.45 -17.34
C ASP A 112 -42.01 41.33 -15.99
N PHE A 113 -42.28 40.29 -15.21
CA PHE A 113 -41.87 40.23 -13.79
C PHE A 113 -40.85 39.14 -13.43
N ALA A 114 -40.53 38.21 -14.32
CA ALA A 114 -39.49 37.21 -14.11
C ALA A 114 -38.12 37.65 -14.67
N TYR A 115 -37.07 36.90 -14.35
CA TYR A 115 -35.70 37.19 -14.78
C TYR A 115 -35.30 36.27 -15.95
N LYS A 116 -34.90 36.83 -17.09
CA LYS A 116 -34.53 36.04 -18.27
C LYS A 116 -33.19 35.30 -18.10
N CYS A 117 -33.17 33.99 -18.29
CA CYS A 117 -31.98 33.15 -18.07
C CYS A 117 -30.80 33.53 -18.98
N GLU A 118 -31.07 33.75 -20.26
CA GLU A 118 -30.06 34.08 -21.27
C GLU A 118 -29.35 35.39 -20.92
N ARG A 119 -30.08 36.36 -20.36
CA ARG A 119 -29.53 37.65 -19.93
C ARG A 119 -28.46 37.48 -18.84
N MET A 120 -28.64 36.51 -17.95
CA MET A 120 -27.64 36.22 -16.92
C MET A 120 -26.42 35.53 -17.52
N ILE A 121 -26.62 34.55 -18.41
CA ILE A 121 -25.50 33.87 -19.08
C ILE A 121 -24.65 34.89 -19.84
N GLU A 122 -25.28 35.80 -20.59
CA GLU A 122 -24.60 36.93 -21.25
C GLU A 122 -23.76 37.74 -20.27
N ARG A 123 -24.33 38.13 -19.12
CA ARG A 123 -23.64 38.98 -18.13
C ARG A 123 -22.46 38.28 -17.45
N LEU A 124 -22.59 36.99 -17.15
CA LEU A 124 -21.52 36.22 -16.52
C LEU A 124 -20.35 35.92 -17.49
N THR A 125 -20.61 35.98 -18.80
CA THR A 125 -19.64 35.60 -19.84
C THR A 125 -19.03 36.80 -20.57
N GLU A 126 -19.66 37.98 -20.50
CA GLU A 126 -19.24 39.22 -21.19
C GLU A 126 -17.74 39.57 -21.00
N LYS A 127 -17.21 39.30 -19.80
CA LYS A 127 -15.82 39.61 -19.41
C LYS A 127 -14.88 38.40 -19.31
N ASN A 128 -15.40 37.17 -19.42
CA ASN A 128 -14.63 35.94 -19.25
C ASN A 128 -14.34 35.29 -20.61
N ARG A 129 -13.31 35.79 -21.31
CA ARG A 129 -13.04 35.42 -22.71
C ARG A 129 -12.08 34.24 -22.84
N LEU A 130 -11.27 33.97 -21.83
CA LEU A 130 -10.20 32.97 -21.82
C LEU A 130 -10.44 31.79 -20.87
N TYR A 131 -11.61 31.67 -20.22
CA TYR A 131 -11.85 30.60 -19.24
C TYR A 131 -13.29 30.08 -19.18
N VAL A 132 -13.50 29.06 -18.34
CA VAL A 132 -14.72 28.28 -18.17
C VAL A 132 -15.75 28.99 -17.28
N THR A 133 -16.98 29.11 -17.77
CA THR A 133 -18.17 29.47 -17.00
C THR A 133 -19.12 28.28 -16.91
N ILE A 134 -19.59 27.96 -15.70
CA ILE A 134 -20.52 26.86 -15.43
C ILE A 134 -21.81 27.49 -14.93
N ALA A 135 -22.91 27.24 -15.62
CA ALA A 135 -24.22 27.75 -15.24
C ALA A 135 -25.17 26.59 -14.96
N ILE A 136 -25.59 26.46 -13.72
CA ILE A 136 -26.47 25.38 -13.26
C ILE A 136 -27.84 25.96 -12.88
N PHE A 137 -28.88 25.41 -13.49
CA PHE A 137 -30.28 25.77 -13.27
C PHE A 137 -31.03 24.58 -12.65
N ASP A 138 -31.10 24.55 -11.32
CA ASP A 138 -31.86 23.55 -10.57
C ASP A 138 -33.32 24.00 -10.39
N CYS A 139 -34.05 23.94 -11.51
CA CYS A 139 -35.47 24.28 -11.62
C CYS A 139 -36.34 23.02 -11.74
N SER A 140 -36.19 22.12 -10.79
CA SER A 140 -36.72 20.75 -10.85
C SER A 140 -38.23 20.63 -10.52
N LYS A 141 -38.91 21.72 -10.15
CA LYS A 141 -40.36 21.76 -9.87
C LYS A 141 -41.09 22.85 -10.67
N PRO A 142 -42.32 22.56 -11.16
CA PRO A 142 -43.12 23.54 -11.90
C PRO A 142 -43.53 24.68 -10.99
N TYR A 143 -43.53 25.89 -11.53
CA TYR A 143 -44.23 27.01 -10.91
C TYR A 143 -45.74 26.89 -11.21
N LEU A 144 -46.59 27.07 -10.20
CA LEU A 144 -48.04 27.01 -10.36
C LEU A 144 -48.62 28.41 -10.60
N LEU A 145 -49.49 28.58 -11.59
CA LEU A 145 -50.18 29.83 -11.95
C LEU A 145 -51.68 29.73 -11.72
N LYS A 146 -52.37 30.87 -11.62
CA LYS A 146 -53.85 30.87 -11.58
C LYS A 146 -54.40 30.67 -12.99
N SER A 147 -55.37 29.77 -13.15
CA SER A 147 -56.03 29.57 -14.44
C SER A 147 -56.74 30.85 -14.92
N SER A 148 -56.50 31.22 -16.18
CA SER A 148 -57.19 32.35 -16.83
C SER A 148 -58.58 32.00 -17.36
N THR A 149 -58.93 30.72 -17.42
CA THR A 149 -60.14 30.19 -18.09
C THR A 149 -61.13 29.53 -17.14
N SER A 150 -60.77 29.31 -15.87
CA SER A 150 -61.64 28.67 -14.88
C SER A 150 -62.25 29.70 -13.92
N LYS A 151 -63.57 29.62 -13.67
CA LYS A 151 -64.26 30.34 -12.58
C LYS A 151 -63.98 29.74 -11.20
N SER A 152 -63.41 28.53 -11.13
CA SER A 152 -62.83 27.96 -9.91
C SER A 152 -61.35 28.34 -9.84
N HIS A 153 -60.82 28.60 -8.65
CA HIS A 153 -59.42 29.02 -8.42
C HIS A 153 -58.38 27.89 -8.71
N SER A 154 -58.54 27.13 -9.79
CA SER A 154 -57.68 26.02 -10.16
C SER A 154 -56.28 26.51 -10.60
N LEU A 155 -55.23 25.83 -10.15
CA LEU A 155 -53.85 26.10 -10.51
C LEU A 155 -53.41 25.34 -11.76
N ILE A 156 -52.61 25.98 -12.62
CA ILE A 156 -52.00 25.39 -13.83
C ILE A 156 -50.48 25.30 -13.63
N LYS A 157 -49.86 24.22 -14.09
CA LYS A 157 -48.40 24.03 -14.07
C LYS A 157 -47.75 24.73 -15.26
N THR A 158 -46.71 25.52 -15.00
CA THR A 158 -45.82 26.04 -16.05
C THR A 158 -44.98 24.92 -16.67
N LYS A 159 -44.55 25.13 -17.91
CA LYS A 159 -43.56 24.28 -18.59
C LYS A 159 -42.15 24.58 -18.06
N GLY A 160 -41.28 23.58 -18.09
CA GLY A 160 -39.88 23.71 -17.70
C GLY A 160 -39.03 24.53 -18.66
N LEU A 161 -37.79 24.77 -18.23
CA LEU A 161 -36.80 25.47 -19.04
C LEU A 161 -36.51 24.69 -20.32
N ASN A 162 -36.49 25.39 -21.46
CA ASN A 162 -35.95 24.90 -22.71
C ASN A 162 -34.43 24.83 -22.68
N GLU A 163 -33.89 24.00 -23.56
CA GLU A 163 -32.45 23.92 -23.79
C GLU A 163 -31.91 25.27 -24.29
N ILE A 164 -30.76 25.67 -23.76
CA ILE A 164 -30.03 26.87 -24.20
C ILE A 164 -28.77 26.42 -24.93
N LYS A 165 -28.59 26.89 -26.17
CA LYS A 165 -27.32 26.69 -26.88
C LYS A 165 -26.21 27.45 -26.14
N PRO A 166 -25.16 26.77 -25.66
CA PRO A 166 -24.16 27.41 -24.82
C PRO A 166 -23.25 28.33 -25.66
N PRO A 167 -22.92 29.54 -25.17
CA PRO A 167 -21.82 30.33 -25.74
C PRO A 167 -20.47 29.58 -25.60
N PRO A 168 -19.45 29.93 -26.42
CA PRO A 168 -18.11 29.38 -26.26
C PRO A 168 -17.55 29.61 -24.84
N GLY A 169 -16.95 28.59 -24.25
CA GLY A 169 -16.42 28.62 -22.88
C GLY A 169 -17.47 28.41 -21.78
N VAL A 170 -18.73 28.11 -22.14
CA VAL A 170 -19.82 27.92 -21.17
C VAL A 170 -20.28 26.48 -21.12
N PHE A 171 -20.36 25.92 -19.92
CA PHE A 171 -21.06 24.66 -19.65
C PHE A 171 -22.39 24.97 -18.95
N ILE A 172 -23.51 24.55 -19.53
CA ILE A 172 -24.83 24.77 -18.97
C ILE A 172 -25.39 23.44 -18.49
N GLN A 173 -25.90 23.41 -17.26
CA GLN A 173 -26.51 22.24 -16.66
C GLN A 173 -27.92 22.56 -16.19
N PHE A 174 -28.88 21.74 -16.60
CA PHE A 174 -30.24 21.78 -16.07
C PHE A 174 -30.42 20.64 -15.07
N GLY A 175 -31.04 20.94 -13.92
CA GLY A 175 -31.38 19.91 -12.92
C GLY A 175 -32.44 18.93 -13.41
N CYS A 176 -33.15 19.28 -14.49
CA CYS A 176 -34.20 18.48 -15.10
C CYS A 176 -34.47 18.96 -16.55
N ALA A 177 -34.76 18.05 -17.48
CA ALA A 177 -35.21 18.36 -18.84
C ALA A 177 -36.64 18.96 -18.85
N ALA A 178 -36.98 19.65 -19.95
CA ALA A 178 -38.32 20.16 -20.17
C ALA A 178 -39.36 19.02 -20.06
N ASP A 179 -40.49 19.31 -19.41
CA ASP A 179 -41.62 18.39 -19.19
C ASP A 179 -41.36 17.14 -18.31
N GLN A 180 -40.17 17.01 -17.69
CA GLN A 180 -39.81 15.87 -16.83
C GLN A 180 -39.63 16.24 -15.35
N MET A 181 -40.35 17.25 -14.87
CA MET A 181 -40.21 17.76 -13.50
C MET A 181 -40.53 16.71 -12.44
N ALA A 182 -39.78 16.75 -11.34
CA ALA A 182 -39.87 15.75 -10.28
C ALA A 182 -41.26 15.75 -9.62
N SER A 183 -41.91 14.59 -9.58
CA SER A 183 -43.07 14.33 -8.72
C SER A 183 -42.58 14.18 -7.28
N ASP A 184 -43.00 15.07 -6.39
CA ASP A 184 -42.59 15.18 -4.98
C ASP A 184 -42.16 13.88 -4.25
N ASN A 185 -40.96 13.90 -3.64
CA ASN A 185 -40.60 13.41 -2.27
C ASN A 185 -39.17 12.86 -2.05
N TYR A 186 -38.19 13.13 -2.93
CA TYR A 186 -36.79 12.86 -2.57
C TYR A 186 -36.18 14.03 -1.76
N ARG A 187 -36.59 14.16 -0.49
CA ARG A 187 -35.87 14.96 0.50
C ARG A 187 -34.92 14.04 1.25
N ILE A 188 -33.62 14.28 1.12
CA ILE A 188 -32.58 13.55 1.86
C ILE A 188 -31.68 14.62 2.47
N ASN A 189 -31.62 14.66 3.81
CA ASN A 189 -30.88 15.67 4.57
C ASN A 189 -31.25 17.11 4.17
N ASP A 190 -32.55 17.39 4.04
CA ASP A 190 -33.13 18.69 3.72
C ASP A 190 -32.80 19.30 2.33
N ASN A 191 -32.03 18.59 1.51
CA ASN A 191 -31.72 18.93 0.12
C ASN A 191 -32.64 18.18 -0.87
N ASN A 192 -32.75 18.68 -2.11
CA ASN A 192 -33.40 17.93 -3.20
C ASN A 192 -32.45 16.87 -3.81
N LEU A 193 -32.99 15.99 -4.65
CA LEU A 193 -32.25 14.89 -5.28
C LEU A 193 -31.05 15.37 -6.12
N TYR A 194 -31.23 16.44 -6.90
CA TYR A 194 -30.17 16.98 -7.74
C TYR A 194 -29.03 17.56 -6.89
N GLY A 195 -29.37 18.38 -5.89
CA GLY A 195 -28.43 18.97 -4.95
C GLY A 195 -27.62 17.93 -4.19
N LYS A 196 -28.24 16.84 -3.74
CA LYS A 196 -27.54 15.69 -3.12
C LYS A 196 -26.41 15.16 -4.01
N HIS A 197 -26.71 14.86 -5.27
CA HIS A 197 -25.72 14.28 -6.20
C HIS A 197 -24.72 15.31 -6.71
N LEU A 198 -25.11 16.57 -6.82
CA LEU A 198 -24.20 17.67 -7.11
C LEU A 198 -23.11 17.77 -6.05
N LEU A 199 -23.48 17.80 -4.76
CA LEU A 199 -22.54 17.86 -3.64
C LEU A 199 -21.59 16.65 -3.63
N LYS A 200 -22.12 15.44 -3.79
CA LYS A 200 -21.35 14.19 -3.83
C LYS A 200 -20.28 14.22 -4.92
N ASN A 201 -20.65 14.64 -6.13
CA ASN A 201 -19.76 14.56 -7.30
C ASN A 201 -18.77 15.74 -7.38
N ILE A 202 -19.13 16.95 -6.95
CA ILE A 202 -18.20 18.08 -6.87
C ILE A 202 -17.10 17.85 -5.83
N ALA A 203 -17.41 17.11 -4.75
CA ALA A 203 -16.42 16.79 -3.72
C ALA A 203 -15.29 15.86 -4.21
N GLN A 204 -15.45 15.19 -5.35
CA GLN A 204 -14.43 14.28 -5.87
C GLN A 204 -13.21 15.06 -6.38
N GLU A 205 -12.04 14.72 -5.85
CA GLU A 205 -10.76 15.35 -6.22
C GLU A 205 -10.32 14.92 -7.63
N ASN A 206 -9.76 15.87 -8.39
CA ASN A 206 -9.09 15.63 -9.68
C ASN A 206 -9.95 14.91 -10.74
N VAL A 207 -11.28 15.11 -10.71
CA VAL A 207 -12.20 14.63 -11.74
C VAL A 207 -12.50 15.76 -12.72
N ASP A 208 -12.36 15.49 -14.02
CA ASP A 208 -12.72 16.45 -15.06
C ASP A 208 -14.20 16.86 -14.94
N ILE A 209 -14.48 18.13 -15.20
CA ILE A 209 -15.80 18.71 -15.06
C ILE A 209 -16.88 17.98 -15.88
N ILE A 210 -16.54 17.50 -17.08
CA ILE A 210 -17.49 16.76 -17.92
C ILE A 210 -17.90 15.47 -17.24
N ASP A 211 -16.93 14.74 -16.69
CA ASP A 211 -17.17 13.50 -15.95
C ASP A 211 -17.99 13.75 -14.69
N VAL A 212 -17.73 14.84 -13.96
CA VAL A 212 -18.53 15.25 -12.79
C VAL A 212 -20.01 15.36 -13.17
N PHE A 213 -20.34 16.11 -14.22
CA PHE A 213 -21.73 16.32 -14.61
C PHE A 213 -22.37 15.10 -15.27
N GLN A 214 -21.61 14.28 -16.00
CA GLN A 214 -22.09 13.00 -16.51
C GLN A 214 -22.49 12.05 -15.36
N ARG A 215 -21.67 11.96 -14.31
CA ARG A 215 -22.00 11.16 -13.11
C ARG A 215 -23.25 11.67 -12.42
N ILE A 216 -23.42 12.99 -12.31
CA ILE A 216 -24.65 13.59 -11.75
C ILE A 216 -25.88 13.18 -12.56
N MET A 217 -25.83 13.25 -13.90
CA MET A 217 -26.94 12.83 -14.75
C MET A 217 -27.32 11.36 -14.52
N VAL A 218 -26.32 10.47 -14.45
CA VAL A 218 -26.51 9.04 -14.21
C VAL A 218 -27.10 8.79 -12.83
N ASP A 219 -26.48 9.34 -11.78
CA ASP A 219 -26.88 9.15 -10.39
C ASP A 219 -28.33 9.62 -10.14
N VAL A 220 -28.70 10.80 -10.65
CA VAL A 220 -30.07 11.35 -10.50
C VAL A 220 -31.08 10.52 -11.28
N SER A 221 -30.76 10.14 -12.53
CA SER A 221 -31.68 9.34 -13.35
C SER A 221 -31.92 7.96 -12.75
N GLN A 222 -30.90 7.35 -12.17
CA GLN A 222 -31.02 6.04 -11.51
C GLN A 222 -31.85 6.12 -10.22
N GLU A 223 -31.52 7.04 -9.31
CA GLU A 223 -32.22 7.13 -8.01
C GLU A 223 -33.69 7.57 -8.16
N SER A 224 -34.00 8.38 -9.17
CA SER A 224 -35.37 8.80 -9.48
C SER A 224 -36.17 7.78 -10.31
N ASN A 225 -35.61 6.62 -10.65
CA ASN A 225 -36.22 5.68 -11.60
C ASN A 225 -36.62 6.36 -12.92
N LYS A 226 -35.75 7.23 -13.45
CA LYS A 226 -35.93 8.05 -14.66
C LYS A 226 -37.05 9.09 -14.59
N SER A 227 -37.65 9.34 -13.41
CA SER A 227 -38.65 10.41 -13.25
C SER A 227 -38.05 11.82 -13.23
N GLN A 228 -36.75 11.94 -12.96
CA GLN A 228 -35.99 13.19 -13.12
C GLN A 228 -34.76 12.89 -13.98
N GLN A 229 -34.63 13.59 -15.12
CA GLN A 229 -33.45 13.48 -15.99
C GLN A 229 -32.77 14.85 -16.13
N PRO A 230 -31.61 15.06 -15.51
CA PRO A 230 -30.81 16.27 -15.75
C PRO A 230 -30.25 16.28 -17.17
N LEU A 231 -29.90 17.48 -17.66
CA LEU A 231 -29.44 17.69 -19.02
C LEU A 231 -28.24 18.63 -19.04
N SER A 232 -27.23 18.33 -19.87
CA SER A 232 -26.01 19.14 -20.02
C SER A 232 -25.85 19.67 -21.44
N MET A 233 -25.47 20.94 -21.57
CA MET A 233 -25.09 21.59 -22.82
C MET A 233 -23.65 22.07 -22.73
N ASN A 234 -22.77 21.49 -23.55
CA ASN A 234 -21.33 21.74 -23.50
C ASN A 234 -20.89 22.72 -24.60
N GLY A 235 -20.48 23.93 -24.22
CA GLY A 235 -19.84 24.92 -25.08
C GLY A 235 -18.35 25.11 -24.79
N LEU A 236 -17.71 24.23 -24.00
CA LEU A 236 -16.30 24.33 -23.66
C LEU A 236 -15.42 23.99 -24.86
N ASN A 237 -14.45 24.87 -25.17
CA ASN A 237 -13.43 24.62 -26.19
C ASN A 237 -12.29 23.81 -25.54
N GLN A 238 -12.34 22.48 -25.59
CA GLN A 238 -11.42 21.65 -24.81
C GLN A 238 -10.10 21.35 -25.54
N HIS A 239 -8.99 21.83 -24.97
CA HIS A 239 -7.63 21.29 -25.21
C HIS A 239 -7.02 20.69 -23.93
N GLN A 240 -7.56 21.00 -22.74
CA GLN A 240 -7.13 20.49 -21.45
C GLN A 240 -8.33 20.26 -20.52
N PRO A 241 -8.22 19.32 -19.56
CA PRO A 241 -9.26 19.05 -18.56
C PRO A 241 -9.43 20.22 -17.58
N VAL A 242 -10.63 20.37 -17.03
CA VAL A 242 -10.99 21.43 -16.08
C VAL A 242 -11.47 20.80 -14.78
N TYR A 243 -10.86 21.19 -13.66
CA TYR A 243 -11.12 20.59 -12.35
C TYR A 243 -11.81 21.58 -11.40
N LEU A 244 -12.95 21.18 -10.81
CA LEU A 244 -13.61 21.94 -9.76
C LEU A 244 -12.86 21.81 -8.43
N ASN A 245 -12.63 20.58 -7.99
CA ASN A 245 -11.85 20.24 -6.81
C ASN A 245 -10.47 19.73 -7.26
N GLN A 246 -9.52 20.66 -7.41
CA GLN A 246 -8.15 20.34 -7.79
C GLN A 246 -7.29 20.35 -6.54
N VAL A 247 -6.55 19.27 -6.32
CA VAL A 247 -5.54 19.21 -5.28
C VAL A 247 -4.23 19.74 -5.87
N ILE A 248 -3.77 20.88 -5.36
CA ILE A 248 -2.52 21.51 -5.81
C ILE A 248 -1.37 20.85 -5.06
N VAL A 249 -0.46 20.29 -5.83
CA VAL A 249 0.70 19.59 -5.32
C VAL A 249 1.76 20.63 -4.93
N THR A 250 2.10 20.71 -3.64
CA THR A 250 3.14 21.62 -3.12
C THR A 250 4.47 20.91 -2.98
N VAL A 251 5.58 21.63 -3.15
CA VAL A 251 6.93 21.11 -2.91
C VAL A 251 7.24 21.17 -1.41
N GLU A 252 7.47 20.04 -0.77
CA GLU A 252 7.81 19.97 0.66
C GLU A 252 9.33 19.78 0.88
N GLU A 253 9.88 20.52 1.85
CA GLU A 253 11.25 20.39 2.33
C GLU A 253 11.28 19.51 3.58
N TRP A 254 12.20 18.53 3.59
CA TRP A 254 12.34 17.53 4.66
C TRP A 254 13.31 17.96 5.76
N ASP A 255 13.14 17.42 6.96
CA ASP A 255 14.05 17.69 8.07
C ASP A 255 15.47 17.21 7.73
N LYS A 256 16.44 18.10 7.90
CA LYS A 256 17.84 17.78 7.61
C LYS A 256 18.39 16.85 8.68
N ILE A 257 19.04 15.78 8.24
CA ILE A 257 19.81 14.91 9.13
C ILE A 257 20.93 15.72 9.79
N ASN A 258 21.10 15.53 11.10
CA ASN A 258 22.22 16.11 11.81
C ASN A 258 23.53 15.54 11.23
N PRO A 259 24.51 16.37 10.81
CA PRO A 259 25.77 15.89 10.25
C PRO A 259 26.51 14.85 11.11
N ASN A 260 26.33 14.89 12.43
CA ASN A 260 26.96 13.94 13.35
C ASN A 260 26.36 12.53 13.28
N ASP A 261 25.09 12.39 12.85
CA ASP A 261 24.37 11.11 12.79
C ASP A 261 24.46 10.47 11.40
N MET A 262 24.98 11.21 10.42
CA MET A 262 24.97 10.89 9.01
C MET A 262 25.63 9.53 8.70
N GLU A 263 26.81 9.25 9.26
CA GLU A 263 27.49 7.97 9.05
C GLU A 263 26.68 6.77 9.56
N SER A 264 26.05 6.92 10.73
CA SER A 264 25.20 5.90 11.34
C SER A 264 23.96 5.63 10.48
N VAL A 265 23.28 6.69 10.03
CA VAL A 265 22.10 6.60 9.15
C VAL A 265 22.45 5.86 7.86
N LEU A 266 23.54 6.21 7.17
CA LEU A 266 23.95 5.54 5.93
C LEU A 266 24.26 4.06 6.14
N LYS A 267 24.89 3.72 7.26
CA LYS A 267 25.22 2.33 7.59
C LYS A 267 23.94 1.50 7.79
N THR A 268 22.98 2.02 8.55
CA THR A 268 21.67 1.39 8.76
C THR A 268 20.93 1.22 7.43
N GLN A 269 20.86 2.30 6.64
CA GLN A 269 20.21 2.32 5.34
C GLN A 269 20.81 1.31 4.35
N THR A 270 22.15 1.17 4.34
CA THR A 270 22.85 0.17 3.53
C THR A 270 22.50 -1.25 3.97
N ALA A 271 22.41 -1.50 5.28
CA ALA A 271 22.06 -2.81 5.82
C ALA A 271 20.60 -3.20 5.50
N LEU A 272 19.66 -2.26 5.65
CA LEU A 272 18.25 -2.47 5.30
C LEU A 272 18.10 -2.80 3.83
N ARG A 273 18.76 -2.04 2.95
CA ARG A 273 18.76 -2.30 1.51
C ARG A 273 19.35 -3.66 1.17
N ALA A 274 20.51 -4.00 1.74
CA ALA A 274 21.16 -5.29 1.52
C ALA A 274 20.28 -6.47 1.97
N CYS A 275 19.45 -6.27 3.00
CA CYS A 275 18.47 -7.26 3.44
C CYS A 275 17.27 -7.34 2.47
N TYR A 276 16.50 -6.26 2.38
CA TYR A 276 15.17 -6.28 1.75
C TYR A 276 15.20 -6.32 0.21
N ASP A 277 16.26 -5.85 -0.44
CA ASP A 277 16.35 -5.91 -1.91
C ASP A 277 16.52 -7.35 -2.42
N THR A 278 16.99 -8.26 -1.57
CA THR A 278 17.13 -9.69 -1.90
C THR A 278 15.79 -10.43 -1.89
N PHE A 279 14.72 -9.81 -1.34
CA PHE A 279 13.42 -10.44 -1.31
C PHE A 279 12.89 -10.62 -2.74
N PRO A 280 12.21 -11.74 -3.02
CA PRO A 280 11.67 -12.03 -4.33
C PRO A 280 10.54 -11.07 -4.68
N ASP A 281 10.51 -10.63 -5.92
CA ASP A 281 9.42 -9.80 -6.45
C ASP A 281 8.14 -10.64 -6.56
N ILE A 282 7.01 -10.08 -6.14
CA ILE A 282 5.70 -10.74 -6.15
C ILE A 282 5.37 -11.24 -7.55
N GLU A 283 5.66 -10.44 -8.58
CA GLU A 283 5.45 -10.81 -9.98
C GLU A 283 6.33 -11.98 -10.39
N GLU A 284 7.59 -12.03 -9.99
CA GLU A 284 8.44 -13.20 -10.22
C GLU A 284 7.91 -14.43 -9.49
N VAL A 285 7.40 -14.28 -8.27
CA VAL A 285 6.84 -15.39 -7.50
C VAL A 285 5.57 -15.93 -8.15
N ILE A 286 4.73 -15.04 -8.70
CA ILE A 286 3.51 -15.41 -9.43
C ILE A 286 3.84 -16.01 -10.80
N GLN A 287 4.77 -15.41 -11.54
CA GLN A 287 5.04 -15.69 -12.95
C GLN A 287 6.17 -16.70 -13.20
N ARG A 288 7.05 -16.97 -12.21
CA ARG A 288 8.13 -17.95 -12.37
C ARG A 288 7.56 -19.22 -12.95
N ASN A 289 8.05 -19.55 -14.16
CA ASN A 289 7.56 -20.61 -15.04
C ASN A 289 6.76 -21.61 -14.22
N LYS A 290 5.44 -21.57 -14.32
CA LYS A 290 4.56 -22.53 -13.64
C LYS A 290 5.13 -23.95 -13.73
N GLU A 291 5.77 -24.26 -14.85
CA GLU A 291 6.60 -25.43 -15.09
C GLU A 291 7.70 -25.73 -14.03
N ASN A 292 8.51 -24.77 -13.58
CA ASN A 292 9.52 -24.98 -12.52
C ASN A 292 8.88 -25.28 -11.17
N VAL A 293 7.77 -24.60 -10.84
CA VAL A 293 7.00 -24.90 -9.62
C VAL A 293 6.41 -26.30 -9.71
N GLU A 294 5.79 -26.66 -10.83
CA GLU A 294 5.26 -28.00 -11.10
C GLU A 294 6.37 -29.08 -11.06
N LYS A 295 7.55 -28.80 -11.64
CA LYS A 295 8.72 -29.67 -11.57
C LYS A 295 9.17 -29.87 -10.13
N ALA A 296 9.23 -28.82 -9.32
CA ALA A 296 9.63 -28.92 -7.92
C ALA A 296 8.59 -29.61 -7.06
N GLU A 297 7.29 -29.36 -7.30
CA GLU A 297 6.20 -30.10 -6.67
C GLU A 297 6.30 -31.58 -7.01
N LYS A 298 6.44 -31.93 -8.29
CA LYS A 298 6.60 -33.32 -8.74
C LYS A 298 7.84 -33.96 -8.13
N PHE A 299 8.98 -33.29 -8.18
CA PHE A 299 10.25 -33.75 -7.62
C PHE A 299 10.15 -33.98 -6.10
N THR A 300 9.52 -33.06 -5.38
CA THR A 300 9.24 -33.20 -3.94
C THR A 300 8.31 -34.39 -3.68
N GLN A 301 7.25 -34.56 -4.46
CA GLN A 301 6.35 -35.72 -4.34
C GLN A 301 7.05 -37.04 -4.67
N GLU A 302 7.98 -37.07 -5.63
CA GLU A 302 8.77 -38.27 -5.95
C GLU A 302 9.66 -38.70 -4.76
N ILE A 303 10.18 -37.74 -3.99
CA ILE A 303 10.88 -37.99 -2.73
C ILE A 303 9.89 -38.48 -1.67
N LEU A 304 8.83 -37.70 -1.40
CA LEU A 304 7.95 -37.90 -0.24
C LEU A 304 6.94 -39.06 -0.39
N SER A 305 6.68 -39.51 -1.62
CA SER A 305 5.78 -40.65 -1.88
C SER A 305 6.37 -41.99 -1.44
N LYS A 306 7.69 -42.04 -1.22
CA LYS A 306 8.39 -43.25 -0.76
C LYS A 306 8.59 -43.17 0.75
N VAL A 307 8.09 -44.17 1.46
CA VAL A 307 8.41 -44.32 2.90
C VAL A 307 9.93 -44.40 3.05
N PRO A 308 10.58 -43.51 3.82
CA PRO A 308 12.03 -43.49 3.96
C PRO A 308 12.52 -44.76 4.67
N SER A 309 13.75 -45.20 4.39
CA SER A 309 14.33 -46.37 5.04
C SER A 309 14.59 -46.16 6.53
N GLY A 310 14.80 -44.91 6.93
CA GLY A 310 15.30 -44.54 8.26
C GLY A 310 16.82 -44.58 8.37
N ASN A 311 17.53 -44.98 7.30
CA ASN A 311 18.99 -44.92 7.25
C ASN A 311 19.45 -43.48 7.00
N VAL A 312 20.11 -42.88 8.00
CA VAL A 312 20.58 -41.48 7.95
C VAL A 312 21.65 -41.21 6.90
N THR A 313 22.22 -42.23 6.24
CA THR A 313 23.16 -42.07 5.13
C THR A 313 22.48 -41.92 3.76
N GLU A 314 21.18 -42.20 3.68
CA GLU A 314 20.41 -42.10 2.45
C GLU A 314 19.77 -40.72 2.30
N ARG A 315 19.98 -40.10 1.13
CA ARG A 315 19.47 -38.76 0.79
C ARG A 315 17.96 -38.64 0.97
N ASP A 316 17.19 -39.67 0.60
CA ASP A 316 15.74 -39.68 0.74
C ASP A 316 15.33 -39.57 2.22
N THR A 317 15.98 -40.30 3.12
CA THR A 317 15.74 -40.20 4.57
C THR A 317 16.08 -38.81 5.09
N ALA A 318 17.22 -38.23 4.67
CA ALA A 318 17.57 -36.87 5.05
C ALA A 318 16.54 -35.84 4.57
N CYS A 319 16.05 -35.94 3.33
CA CYS A 319 15.02 -35.04 2.83
C CYS A 319 13.71 -35.15 3.63
N HIS A 320 13.31 -36.35 4.04
CA HIS A 320 12.14 -36.52 4.91
C HIS A 320 12.36 -35.89 6.30
N ILE A 321 13.55 -35.99 6.86
CA ILE A 321 13.88 -35.35 8.15
C ILE A 321 13.81 -33.84 8.00
N LEU A 322 14.43 -33.27 6.96
CA LEU A 322 14.39 -31.83 6.67
C LEU A 322 12.97 -31.32 6.40
N HIS A 323 12.13 -32.11 5.72
CA HIS A 323 10.73 -31.79 5.49
C HIS A 323 9.93 -31.72 6.80
N ASN A 324 10.12 -32.69 7.69
CA ASN A 324 9.42 -32.74 8.97
C ASN A 324 9.97 -31.75 10.02
N LEU A 325 11.17 -31.18 9.80
CA LEU A 325 11.73 -30.15 10.66
C LEU A 325 11.01 -28.80 10.53
N LEU A 326 10.27 -28.53 9.45
CA LEU A 326 9.64 -27.21 9.16
C LEU A 326 8.27 -26.97 9.82
N GLY A 327 7.87 -27.82 10.78
CA GLY A 327 6.66 -27.62 11.58
C GLY A 327 5.35 -28.17 10.97
N GLN A 328 4.26 -28.06 11.73
CA GLN A 328 2.96 -28.71 11.47
C GLN A 328 1.92 -27.82 10.74
N GLU A 329 2.11 -26.50 10.64
CA GLU A 329 1.10 -25.57 10.09
C GLU A 329 1.22 -25.31 8.57
N ASN A 330 1.00 -26.34 7.77
CA ASN A 330 0.68 -26.25 6.32
C ASN A 330 1.70 -25.64 5.34
N GLN A 331 2.91 -25.22 5.76
CA GLN A 331 3.94 -24.81 4.81
C GLN A 331 4.79 -26.02 4.36
N LYS A 332 4.33 -26.72 3.31
CA LYS A 332 5.12 -27.79 2.67
C LYS A 332 6.32 -27.18 1.95
N CYS A 333 7.53 -27.50 2.41
CA CYS A 333 8.75 -27.15 1.70
C CYS A 333 8.86 -27.90 0.39
N LEU A 334 9.18 -27.19 -0.69
CA LEU A 334 9.56 -27.79 -1.95
C LEU A 334 11.07 -28.04 -1.99
N PHE A 335 11.44 -29.27 -2.29
CA PHE A 335 12.78 -29.54 -2.77
C PHE A 335 12.88 -29.19 -4.25
N PHE A 336 13.99 -28.58 -4.65
CA PHE A 336 14.36 -28.41 -6.04
C PHE A 336 15.85 -28.62 -6.21
N ASP A 337 16.27 -28.93 -7.43
CA ASP A 337 17.67 -29.18 -7.76
C ASP A 337 18.13 -28.19 -8.84
N SER A 338 18.85 -27.14 -8.43
CA SER A 338 19.34 -26.14 -9.37
C SER A 338 20.32 -26.70 -10.39
N SER A 339 21.00 -27.81 -10.09
CA SER A 339 21.90 -28.48 -11.03
C SER A 339 21.15 -29.14 -12.20
N GLN A 340 19.84 -29.37 -12.05
CA GLN A 340 18.96 -29.87 -13.11
C GLN A 340 18.24 -28.73 -13.87
N GLY A 341 18.69 -27.48 -13.69
CA GLY A 341 18.13 -26.31 -14.36
C GLY A 341 16.83 -25.77 -13.76
N MET A 342 16.37 -26.34 -12.63
CA MET A 342 15.23 -25.81 -11.88
C MET A 342 15.61 -24.48 -11.23
N LYS A 343 14.77 -23.46 -11.36
CA LYS A 343 15.00 -22.13 -10.75
C LYS A 343 13.84 -21.77 -9.83
N LEU A 344 14.06 -21.94 -8.53
CA LEU A 344 13.15 -21.48 -7.46
C LEU A 344 13.88 -20.55 -6.51
N HIS A 345 13.11 -19.78 -5.75
CA HIS A 345 13.64 -18.80 -4.80
C HIS A 345 13.91 -19.63 -3.57
N ASP A 346 15.18 -19.85 -3.27
CA ASP A 346 15.57 -20.66 -2.14
C ASP A 346 15.21 -19.90 -0.86
N ALA A 347 14.24 -20.42 -0.13
CA ALA A 347 13.84 -19.80 1.13
C ALA A 347 14.87 -20.09 2.23
N SER A 348 15.85 -20.98 1.98
CA SER A 348 16.84 -21.43 2.97
C SER A 348 17.52 -20.26 3.70
N GLY A 349 17.98 -19.24 2.97
CA GLY A 349 18.59 -18.06 3.60
C GLY A 349 17.62 -17.19 4.40
N THR A 350 16.35 -17.16 4.01
CA THR A 350 15.31 -16.33 4.65
C THR A 350 14.46 -17.07 5.69
N LEU A 351 14.69 -18.37 5.85
CA LEU A 351 14.06 -19.18 6.90
C LEU A 351 14.36 -18.64 8.31
N ALA A 352 15.30 -17.70 8.44
CA ALA A 352 15.53 -16.88 9.63
C ALA A 352 14.24 -16.30 10.26
N ASP A 353 13.33 -15.73 9.46
CA ASP A 353 12.24 -14.89 9.97
C ASP A 353 10.92 -15.65 10.04
N LEU A 354 10.70 -16.38 11.13
CA LEU A 354 9.49 -17.19 11.34
C LEU A 354 8.59 -16.78 12.50
N SER A 355 8.67 -15.51 12.88
CA SER A 355 7.49 -14.82 13.41
C SER A 355 6.49 -14.76 12.27
N VAL A 356 5.48 -15.65 12.24
CA VAL A 356 4.37 -15.60 11.27
C VAL A 356 3.75 -14.19 11.22
N LYS A 357 3.85 -13.46 12.33
CA LYS A 357 3.32 -12.09 12.50
C LYS A 357 4.22 -10.97 11.95
N GLU A 358 5.48 -11.22 11.60
CA GLU A 358 6.43 -10.18 11.17
C GLU A 358 6.99 -10.37 9.77
N ARG A 359 6.42 -11.27 8.96
CA ARG A 359 6.85 -11.45 7.57
C ARG A 359 6.40 -10.24 6.73
N PRO A 360 7.29 -9.33 6.33
CA PRO A 360 6.87 -8.10 5.71
C PRO A 360 6.76 -8.22 4.19
N PHE A 361 5.96 -7.33 3.63
CA PHE A 361 6.08 -6.93 2.24
C PHE A 361 7.04 -5.75 2.15
N VAL A 362 7.61 -5.57 0.97
CA VAL A 362 8.41 -4.39 0.66
C VAL A 362 7.86 -3.76 -0.61
N LEU A 363 7.27 -2.58 -0.49
CA LEU A 363 6.90 -1.76 -1.65
C LEU A 363 8.11 -0.90 -2.02
N LYS A 364 8.57 -1.00 -3.25
CA LYS A 364 9.63 -0.16 -3.80
C LYS A 364 9.00 0.86 -4.73
N LEU A 365 9.32 2.13 -4.50
CA LEU A 365 8.97 3.24 -5.37
C LEU A 365 10.24 3.86 -5.98
N ASN A 366 10.13 4.50 -7.15
CA ASN A 366 11.25 5.24 -7.72
C ASN A 366 11.62 6.45 -6.85
N ASN A 367 10.60 7.12 -6.32
CA ASN A 367 10.69 8.24 -5.38
C ASN A 367 9.38 8.32 -4.56
N ILE A 368 9.15 9.41 -3.83
CA ILE A 368 7.98 9.62 -2.95
C ILE A 368 6.98 10.65 -3.52
N ASP A 369 7.14 11.07 -4.77
CA ASP A 369 6.27 12.04 -5.42
C ASP A 369 4.82 11.55 -5.48
N GLY A 370 3.90 12.49 -5.30
CA GLY A 370 2.47 12.25 -5.26
C GLY A 370 1.97 11.63 -3.94
N LEU A 371 2.87 11.27 -3.01
CA LEU A 371 2.46 10.82 -1.67
C LEU A 371 2.08 12.01 -0.78
N GLY A 372 1.08 11.82 0.08
CA GLY A 372 0.54 12.90 0.92
C GLY A 372 -0.02 14.07 0.12
N ASN A 373 -0.34 13.86 -1.17
CA ASN A 373 -0.73 14.89 -2.14
C ASN A 373 0.32 15.99 -2.33
N LYS A 374 1.61 15.64 -2.28
CA LYS A 374 2.74 16.55 -2.42
C LYS A 374 3.75 16.07 -3.46
N THR A 375 4.55 16.99 -3.97
CA THR A 375 5.71 16.74 -4.82
C THR A 375 6.93 16.98 -3.98
N TYR A 376 8.02 16.29 -4.28
CA TYR A 376 9.22 16.38 -3.48
C TYR A 376 10.42 16.74 -4.35
N VAL A 377 11.36 17.44 -3.74
CA VAL A 377 12.65 17.69 -4.39
C VAL A 377 13.39 16.35 -4.46
N ASN A 378 13.54 15.83 -5.67
CA ASN A 378 14.20 14.55 -5.89
C ASN A 378 15.73 14.70 -5.96
N GLY A 379 16.42 13.79 -5.25
CA GLY A 379 17.85 13.53 -5.45
C GLY A 379 18.73 13.77 -4.22
N GLY A 380 19.82 12.99 -4.14
CA GLY A 380 20.88 13.16 -3.15
C GLY A 380 20.39 13.15 -1.70
N GLU A 381 20.76 14.20 -0.96
CA GLU A 381 20.48 14.40 0.47
C GLU A 381 18.98 14.53 0.77
N HIS A 382 18.18 15.07 -0.17
CA HIS A 382 16.73 15.25 0.03
C HIS A 382 15.99 13.93 0.20
N ASN A 383 16.35 12.91 -0.58
CA ASN A 383 15.75 11.58 -0.46
C ASN A 383 16.10 10.93 0.89
N LEU A 384 17.32 11.15 1.37
CA LEU A 384 17.77 10.60 2.63
C LEU A 384 17.11 11.29 3.83
N ASN A 385 16.99 12.63 3.78
CA ASN A 385 16.26 13.42 4.76
C ASN A 385 14.79 12.98 4.84
N ALA A 386 14.13 12.80 3.69
CA ALA A 386 12.75 12.33 3.65
C ALA A 386 12.56 10.98 4.34
N ILE A 387 13.39 10.00 3.98
CA ILE A 387 13.35 8.66 4.57
C ILE A 387 13.61 8.74 6.07
N HIS A 388 14.60 9.53 6.50
CA HIS A 388 14.90 9.71 7.92
C HIS A 388 13.74 10.33 8.71
N THR A 389 13.08 11.37 8.17
CA THR A 389 11.88 11.96 8.78
C THR A 389 10.77 10.93 8.96
N LEU A 390 10.51 10.13 7.91
CA LEU A 390 9.47 9.09 7.94
C LEU A 390 9.83 7.95 8.91
N GLU A 391 11.09 7.51 8.96
CA GLU A 391 11.57 6.52 9.94
C GLU A 391 11.38 7.01 11.38
N ASN A 392 11.79 8.25 11.68
CA ASN A 392 11.63 8.84 13.01
C ASN A 392 10.15 8.90 13.42
N ALA A 393 9.26 9.26 12.48
CA ALA A 393 7.82 9.28 12.74
C ALA A 393 7.27 7.88 13.07
N VAL A 394 7.72 6.84 12.36
CA VAL A 394 7.35 5.44 12.67
C VAL A 394 7.87 5.01 14.03
N GLU A 395 9.15 5.26 14.33
CA GLU A 395 9.79 4.84 15.58
C GLU A 395 9.12 5.47 16.82
N HIS A 396 8.72 6.74 16.71
CA HIS A 396 8.08 7.48 17.79
C HIS A 396 6.55 7.43 17.75
N ASN A 397 5.97 6.63 16.83
CA ASN A 397 4.53 6.50 16.62
C ASN A 397 3.81 7.88 16.44
N GLN A 398 4.45 8.77 15.68
CA GLN A 398 3.94 10.10 15.36
C GLN A 398 3.09 10.04 14.08
N SER A 399 1.97 10.76 14.06
CA SER A 399 1.16 10.93 12.85
C SER A 399 1.96 11.72 11.80
N HIS A 400 1.93 11.26 10.55
CA HIS A 400 2.57 11.92 9.43
C HIS A 400 1.71 11.74 8.17
N PRO A 401 1.37 12.82 7.43
CA PRO A 401 0.43 12.75 6.30
C PRO A 401 0.83 11.76 5.20
N VAL A 402 2.13 11.67 4.88
CA VAL A 402 2.66 10.71 3.91
C VAL A 402 2.47 9.27 4.38
N ILE A 403 2.68 8.99 5.67
CA ILE A 403 2.51 7.65 6.23
C ILE A 403 1.04 7.25 6.19
N GLU A 404 0.13 8.17 6.55
CA GLU A 404 -1.32 7.94 6.50
C GLU A 404 -1.80 7.66 5.06
N ASP A 405 -1.32 8.42 4.08
CA ASP A 405 -1.64 8.17 2.67
C ASP A 405 -1.08 6.82 2.16
N ILE A 406 0.16 6.47 2.53
CA ILE A 406 0.74 5.15 2.22
C ILE A 406 -0.14 4.04 2.83
N VAL A 407 -0.53 4.16 4.11
CA VAL A 407 -1.37 3.19 4.80
C VAL A 407 -2.72 3.03 4.08
N ASP A 408 -3.35 4.14 3.68
CA ASP A 408 -4.60 4.14 2.94
C ASP A 408 -4.52 3.41 1.60
N ARG A 409 -3.47 3.71 0.83
CA ARG A 409 -3.20 3.09 -0.47
C ARG A 409 -2.88 1.60 -0.34
N LEU A 410 -2.05 1.22 0.65
CA LEU A 410 -1.75 -0.17 0.94
C LEU A 410 -3.01 -0.93 1.38
N ALA A 411 -3.83 -0.36 2.26
CA ALA A 411 -5.09 -0.97 2.70
C ALA A 411 -6.04 -1.25 1.52
N LYS A 412 -6.18 -0.29 0.59
CA LYS A 412 -6.93 -0.48 -0.66
C LYS A 412 -6.34 -1.58 -1.54
N ALA A 413 -5.01 -1.62 -1.69
CA ALA A 413 -4.35 -2.62 -2.52
C ALA A 413 -4.50 -4.04 -1.97
N HIS A 414 -4.35 -4.21 -0.66
CA HIS A 414 -4.51 -5.50 0.03
C HIS A 414 -5.96 -5.87 0.32
N ASN A 415 -6.90 -4.91 0.18
CA ASN A 415 -8.31 -5.08 0.52
C ASN A 415 -8.52 -5.48 1.99
N VAL A 416 -7.90 -4.71 2.88
CA VAL A 416 -7.99 -4.86 4.35
C VAL A 416 -8.29 -3.51 5.00
N ASP A 417 -8.72 -3.52 6.25
CA ASP A 417 -8.84 -2.28 7.04
C ASP A 417 -7.47 -1.63 7.26
N LYS A 418 -7.42 -0.29 7.33
CA LYS A 418 -6.20 0.49 7.59
C LYS A 418 -5.45 0.02 8.85
N LYS A 419 -6.18 -0.34 9.91
CA LYS A 419 -5.62 -0.86 11.18
C LYS A 419 -4.81 -2.16 11.01
N ASN A 420 -5.01 -2.88 9.90
CA ASN A 420 -4.31 -4.12 9.60
C ASN A 420 -3.04 -3.89 8.76
N ILE A 421 -2.73 -2.64 8.41
CA ILE A 421 -1.46 -2.25 7.79
C ILE A 421 -0.57 -1.63 8.87
N VAL A 422 0.63 -2.17 9.04
CA VAL A 422 1.63 -1.64 9.97
C VAL A 422 2.91 -1.34 9.21
N ILE A 423 3.28 -0.07 9.12
CA ILE A 423 4.57 0.34 8.56
C ILE A 423 5.66 0.01 9.58
N LYS A 424 6.71 -0.68 9.14
CA LYS A 424 7.83 -1.10 9.97
C LYS A 424 9.08 -0.28 9.73
N ASN A 425 9.37 0.06 8.47
CA ASN A 425 10.55 0.85 8.16
C ASN A 425 10.51 1.49 6.77
N PHE A 426 11.42 2.44 6.54
CA PHE A 426 11.71 3.05 5.24
C PHE A 426 13.20 2.92 4.89
N TYR A 427 13.55 2.79 3.61
CA TYR A 427 14.96 2.78 3.21
C TYR A 427 15.27 3.37 1.82
N VAL A 428 16.53 3.78 1.59
CA VAL A 428 17.04 4.42 0.36
C VAL A 428 17.58 3.45 -0.69
N GLY A 429 17.89 3.94 -1.90
CA GLY A 429 18.28 3.14 -3.08
C GLY A 429 17.14 2.89 -4.08
N SER A 430 15.99 3.45 -3.73
CA SER A 430 14.62 3.42 -4.26
C SER A 430 13.79 3.54 -2.99
N CYS A 431 12.75 4.37 -2.90
CA CYS A 431 11.99 4.49 -1.65
C CYS A 431 11.38 3.13 -1.29
N GLY A 432 12.02 2.42 -0.37
CA GLY A 432 11.62 1.10 0.10
C GLY A 432 10.76 1.25 1.33
N ILE A 433 9.56 0.70 1.30
CA ILE A 433 8.57 0.77 2.38
C ILE A 433 8.34 -0.65 2.87
N VAL A 434 8.76 -0.93 4.10
CA VAL A 434 8.61 -2.25 4.73
C VAL A 434 7.35 -2.23 5.58
N TYR A 435 6.41 -3.14 5.30
CA TYR A 435 5.12 -3.14 5.99
C TYR A 435 4.55 -4.55 6.22
N LEU A 436 3.72 -4.68 7.26
CA LEU A 436 2.99 -5.89 7.59
C LEU A 436 1.52 -5.75 7.17
N VAL A 437 0.91 -6.91 6.88
CA VAL A 437 -0.53 -7.05 6.72
C VAL A 437 -1.00 -8.09 7.73
N THR A 438 -1.69 -7.67 8.79
CA THR A 438 -1.97 -8.55 9.95
C THR A 438 -3.21 -9.43 9.80
N ASP A 439 -3.99 -9.22 8.74
CA ASP A 439 -5.24 -9.95 8.44
C ASP A 439 -5.20 -10.48 7.00
N LEU A 440 -4.27 -11.41 6.75
CA LEU A 440 -4.12 -12.04 5.44
C LEU A 440 -4.96 -13.33 5.37
N PRO A 441 -5.66 -13.59 4.25
CA PRO A 441 -6.40 -14.83 4.09
C PRO A 441 -5.45 -16.05 3.98
N ASP A 442 -5.89 -17.19 4.50
CA ASP A 442 -5.14 -18.47 4.56
C ASP A 442 -4.54 -18.95 3.22
N LYS A 443 -5.11 -18.51 2.08
CA LYS A 443 -4.63 -18.83 0.72
C LYS A 443 -3.90 -17.64 0.11
N LEU A 444 -2.77 -17.27 0.71
CA LEU A 444 -2.00 -16.07 0.34
C LEU A 444 -1.69 -15.97 -1.15
N VAL A 445 -1.33 -17.06 -1.83
CA VAL A 445 -0.95 -17.04 -3.25
C VAL A 445 -2.05 -16.44 -4.16
N LYS A 446 -3.32 -16.79 -3.89
CA LYS A 446 -4.44 -16.29 -4.71
C LYS A 446 -4.75 -14.82 -4.43
N SER A 447 -4.51 -14.34 -3.22
CA SER A 447 -4.67 -12.92 -2.91
C SER A 447 -3.55 -12.09 -3.55
N LEU A 448 -2.32 -12.61 -3.65
CA LEU A 448 -1.17 -11.92 -4.24
C LEU A 448 -1.33 -11.64 -5.75
N THR A 449 -2.05 -12.50 -6.49
CA THR A 449 -2.17 -12.39 -7.96
C THR A 449 -2.66 -11.02 -8.43
N ASN A 450 -3.50 -10.36 -7.62
CA ASN A 450 -4.05 -9.05 -7.95
C ASN A 450 -3.43 -7.91 -7.12
N VAL A 451 -2.59 -8.22 -6.12
CA VAL A 451 -2.00 -7.21 -5.25
C VAL A 451 -0.98 -6.37 -6.00
N SER A 452 -0.12 -6.97 -6.84
CA SER A 452 0.87 -6.19 -7.61
C SER A 452 0.19 -5.17 -8.53
N GLU A 453 -0.80 -5.62 -9.31
CA GLU A 453 -1.56 -4.73 -10.20
C GLU A 453 -2.29 -3.60 -9.43
N LYS A 454 -2.82 -3.91 -8.24
CA LYS A 454 -3.47 -2.88 -7.41
C LYS A 454 -2.45 -1.91 -6.83
N LEU A 455 -1.29 -2.37 -6.37
CA LEU A 455 -0.21 -1.50 -5.91
C LEU A 455 0.24 -0.56 -7.03
N HIS A 456 0.42 -1.09 -8.24
CA HIS A 456 0.74 -0.28 -9.42
C HIS A 456 -0.30 0.82 -9.69
N LYS A 457 -1.60 0.54 -9.47
CA LYS A 457 -2.67 1.54 -9.61
C LYS A 457 -2.73 2.56 -8.46
N GLN A 458 -2.27 2.20 -7.27
CA GLN A 458 -2.32 3.10 -6.10
C GLN A 458 -1.07 4.00 -6.00
N PHE A 459 0.05 3.56 -6.56
CA PHE A 459 1.34 4.25 -6.47
C PHE A 459 1.87 4.54 -7.87
N GLU A 460 1.82 5.81 -8.30
CA GLU A 460 2.31 6.23 -9.62
C GLU A 460 3.79 5.87 -9.81
N GLU A 461 4.58 6.04 -8.76
CA GLU A 461 6.02 5.75 -8.75
C GLU A 461 6.35 4.29 -8.42
N PHE A 462 5.38 3.38 -8.58
CA PHE A 462 5.57 1.95 -8.34
C PHE A 462 6.75 1.42 -9.16
N LYS A 463 7.71 0.82 -8.44
CA LYS A 463 8.89 0.17 -9.04
C LYS A 463 8.81 -1.34 -8.93
N ALA A 464 8.49 -1.84 -7.74
CA ALA A 464 8.37 -3.26 -7.47
C ALA A 464 7.61 -3.51 -6.16
N ALA A 465 7.02 -4.70 -6.03
CA ALA A 465 6.54 -5.21 -4.76
C ALA A 465 7.25 -6.51 -4.47
N LYS A 466 7.96 -6.58 -3.34
CA LYS A 466 8.64 -7.77 -2.88
C LYS A 466 7.89 -8.39 -1.72
N ILE A 467 8.02 -9.70 -1.61
CA ILE A 467 7.37 -10.48 -0.57
C ILE A 467 8.42 -11.29 0.18
N HIS A 468 8.28 -11.37 1.49
CA HIS A 468 9.09 -12.30 2.27
C HIS A 468 8.96 -13.72 1.69
N PRO A 469 10.05 -14.46 1.40
CA PRO A 469 9.98 -15.76 0.73
C PRO A 469 9.05 -16.78 1.42
N LEU A 470 8.96 -16.71 2.76
CA LEU A 470 8.13 -17.59 3.57
C LEU A 470 6.63 -17.23 3.58
N LEU A 471 6.23 -16.04 3.10
CA LEU A 471 4.82 -15.75 2.91
C LEU A 471 4.23 -16.58 1.75
N TYR A 472 5.03 -16.90 0.73
CA TYR A 472 4.57 -17.70 -0.40
C TYR A 472 4.66 -19.21 -0.14
N ARG A 473 5.89 -19.75 -0.13
CA ARG A 473 6.16 -21.18 0.00
C ARG A 473 7.65 -21.41 0.29
N PRO A 474 8.02 -22.09 1.39
CA PRO A 474 9.41 -22.49 1.60
C PRO A 474 9.89 -23.42 0.48
N ALA A 475 11.11 -23.21 0.02
CA ALA A 475 11.80 -24.12 -0.90
C ALA A 475 13.25 -24.30 -0.43
N PHE A 476 13.84 -25.46 -0.72
CA PHE A 476 15.21 -25.82 -0.35
C PHE A 476 15.93 -26.42 -1.56
N ASP A 477 17.04 -25.81 -1.96
CA ASP A 477 17.86 -26.33 -3.05
C ASP A 477 18.69 -27.53 -2.58
N ILE A 478 18.34 -28.74 -2.98
CA ILE A 478 19.10 -29.94 -2.60
C ILE A 478 20.45 -30.03 -3.31
N ALA A 479 20.70 -29.18 -4.31
CA ALA A 479 22.00 -29.07 -4.95
C ALA A 479 23.04 -28.43 -4.03
N GLN A 480 22.65 -27.81 -2.91
CA GLN A 480 23.60 -27.26 -1.93
C GLN A 480 24.39 -28.35 -1.18
N PHE A 481 23.94 -29.61 -1.23
CA PHE A 481 24.70 -30.72 -0.68
C PHE A 481 25.93 -31.04 -1.55
N ASP A 482 27.04 -31.29 -0.87
CA ASP A 482 28.29 -31.72 -1.48
C ASP A 482 28.74 -33.06 -0.88
N VAL A 483 28.66 -34.11 -1.70
CA VAL A 483 29.01 -35.47 -1.29
C VAL A 483 30.45 -35.61 -0.83
N ARG A 484 31.37 -34.73 -1.28
CA ARG A 484 32.77 -34.72 -0.82
C ARG A 484 32.89 -34.41 0.67
N GLY A 485 31.92 -33.68 1.21
CA GLY A 485 31.86 -33.36 2.63
C GLY A 485 31.18 -34.43 3.48
N ASN A 486 30.48 -35.40 2.89
CA ASN A 486 29.72 -36.39 3.65
C ASN A 486 30.62 -37.25 4.55
N LYS A 487 30.18 -37.51 5.78
CA LYS A 487 30.94 -38.36 6.72
C LYS A 487 30.02 -38.98 7.77
N THR A 488 30.07 -40.30 7.93
CA THR A 488 29.48 -41.00 9.07
C THR A 488 30.56 -41.20 10.13
N PHE A 489 30.26 -40.79 11.36
CA PHE A 489 31.18 -40.89 12.49
C PHE A 489 30.85 -42.14 13.29
N THR A 490 31.71 -43.16 13.21
CA THR A 490 31.57 -44.42 13.96
C THR A 490 31.67 -44.20 15.47
N ASN A 491 31.08 -45.09 16.27
CA ASN A 491 30.89 -44.99 17.73
C ASN A 491 32.16 -45.05 18.60
N GLN A 492 33.25 -44.39 18.21
CA GLN A 492 34.46 -44.26 19.02
C GLN A 492 34.61 -42.78 19.43
N GLU A 493 34.34 -42.49 20.70
CA GLU A 493 34.60 -41.18 21.31
C GLU A 493 36.10 -41.01 21.61
N LEU A 494 36.92 -40.90 20.56
CA LEU A 494 38.31 -40.50 20.70
C LEU A 494 38.41 -39.00 20.47
N THR A 495 38.88 -38.26 21.47
CA THR A 495 39.16 -36.83 21.33
C THR A 495 40.47 -36.60 20.59
N HIS A 496 40.53 -35.53 19.80
CA HIS A 496 41.69 -35.19 18.99
C HIS A 496 42.08 -33.73 19.20
N GLN A 497 43.37 -33.44 19.11
CA GLN A 497 43.88 -32.08 18.98
C GLN A 497 43.72 -31.62 17.53
N ILE A 498 43.01 -30.52 17.32
CA ILE A 498 42.72 -29.96 15.99
C ILE A 498 43.08 -28.47 15.91
N GLY A 499 43.29 -27.96 14.71
CA GLY A 499 43.69 -26.57 14.48
C GLY A 499 45.18 -26.40 14.19
N PRO A 500 45.61 -25.16 13.88
CA PRO A 500 46.95 -24.88 13.38
C PRO A 500 48.07 -25.37 14.30
N SER A 501 49.22 -25.71 13.71
CA SER A 501 50.43 -26.09 14.44
C SER A 501 50.75 -25.09 15.57
N GLY A 502 50.87 -25.58 16.81
CA GLY A 502 51.15 -24.75 18.00
C GLY A 502 49.93 -24.04 18.61
N ARG A 503 48.76 -24.16 18.00
CA ARG A 503 47.50 -23.54 18.47
C ARG A 503 46.35 -24.55 18.37
N THR A 504 46.54 -25.75 18.91
CA THR A 504 45.52 -26.81 18.81
C THR A 504 44.49 -26.71 19.93
N GLN A 505 43.29 -27.23 19.68
CA GLN A 505 42.23 -27.39 20.66
C GLN A 505 41.68 -28.80 20.68
N LEU A 506 41.18 -29.22 21.86
CA LEU A 506 40.54 -30.50 22.03
C LEU A 506 39.19 -30.51 21.29
N TYR A 507 38.94 -31.55 20.51
CA TYR A 507 37.72 -31.75 19.74
C TYR A 507 37.23 -33.19 19.88
N THR A 508 35.93 -33.33 20.12
CA THR A 508 35.26 -34.63 20.18
C THR A 508 34.48 -34.83 18.87
N PRO A 509 34.81 -35.83 18.03
CA PRO A 509 33.99 -36.21 16.89
C PRO A 509 32.55 -36.56 17.30
N PRO A 510 31.53 -36.31 16.46
CA PRO A 510 30.13 -36.55 16.80
C PRO A 510 29.78 -38.01 16.56
N ALA A 511 30.22 -38.90 17.45
CA ALA A 511 29.96 -40.33 17.39
C ALA A 511 28.47 -40.65 17.18
N GLY A 512 28.16 -41.49 16.20
CA GLY A 512 26.79 -41.87 15.82
C GLY A 512 26.08 -40.86 14.91
N TRP A 513 26.68 -39.70 14.61
CA TRP A 513 26.11 -38.72 13.69
C TRP A 513 26.59 -38.95 12.25
N THR A 514 25.76 -38.58 11.28
CA THR A 514 26.11 -38.51 9.86
C THR A 514 26.06 -37.06 9.40
N ARG A 515 27.19 -36.55 8.87
CA ARG A 515 27.27 -35.25 8.21
C ARG A 515 26.85 -35.37 6.76
N TYR A 516 25.92 -34.52 6.36
CA TYR A 516 25.71 -34.07 4.99
C TYR A 516 26.53 -32.82 4.75
N GLY A 517 27.52 -32.89 3.85
CA GLY A 517 28.39 -31.76 3.52
C GLY A 517 27.62 -30.69 2.76
N LEU A 518 27.94 -29.42 3.03
CA LEU A 518 27.40 -28.28 2.28
C LEU A 518 28.44 -27.76 1.28
N LYS A 519 28.00 -27.21 0.15
CA LYS A 519 28.84 -26.53 -0.82
C LYS A 519 29.39 -25.24 -0.23
N VAL A 520 30.66 -25.28 0.18
CA VAL A 520 31.37 -24.17 0.82
C VAL A 520 32.66 -23.75 0.10
N LEU A 521 33.14 -24.57 -0.84
CA LEU A 521 34.35 -24.27 -1.61
C LEU A 521 34.11 -23.05 -2.50
N GLY A 522 34.98 -22.05 -2.39
CA GLY A 522 34.83 -20.77 -3.07
C GLY A 522 33.69 -19.88 -2.55
N LYS A 523 32.97 -20.27 -1.48
CA LYS A 523 31.93 -19.43 -0.85
C LYS A 523 32.53 -18.31 0.00
N PHE A 524 33.74 -18.50 0.50
CA PHE A 524 34.45 -17.56 1.38
C PHE A 524 35.71 -17.00 0.69
N PRO A 525 36.37 -15.95 1.23
CA PRO A 525 37.55 -15.36 0.60
C PRO A 525 38.70 -16.34 0.30
N ASN A 526 38.77 -17.45 1.03
CA ASN A 526 39.63 -18.61 0.75
C ASN A 526 39.06 -19.88 1.40
N ASP A 527 39.64 -21.02 1.03
CA ASP A 527 39.28 -22.36 1.53
C ASP A 527 40.30 -22.93 2.53
N GLU A 528 41.30 -22.16 2.98
CA GLU A 528 42.37 -22.65 3.86
C GLU A 528 41.86 -23.16 5.21
N TRP A 529 40.73 -22.62 5.67
CA TRP A 529 40.02 -23.05 6.88
C TRP A 529 39.56 -24.53 6.85
N LEU A 530 39.51 -25.14 5.65
CA LEU A 530 39.21 -26.56 5.43
C LEU A 530 40.46 -27.45 5.32
N HIS A 531 41.67 -26.88 5.22
CA HIS A 531 42.91 -27.66 5.09
C HIS A 531 43.12 -28.64 6.25
N PRO A 532 44.03 -29.62 6.15
CA PRO A 532 44.40 -30.48 7.28
C PRO A 532 44.75 -29.67 8.53
N PHE A 533 44.48 -30.22 9.72
CA PHE A 533 44.60 -29.47 10.99
C PHE A 533 45.97 -28.80 11.19
N SER A 534 47.07 -29.44 10.81
CA SER A 534 48.43 -28.86 10.93
C SER A 534 48.71 -27.62 10.07
N HIS A 535 47.83 -27.27 9.13
CA HIS A 535 47.98 -26.11 8.24
C HIS A 535 47.72 -24.79 8.98
N ALA A 536 48.50 -23.74 8.68
CA ALA A 536 48.42 -22.46 9.38
C ALA A 536 47.04 -21.78 9.25
N GLY A 537 46.41 -21.85 8.08
CA GLY A 537 45.09 -21.29 7.82
C GLY A 537 43.90 -22.17 8.28
N ASN A 538 44.14 -23.34 8.89
CA ASN A 538 43.06 -24.23 9.31
C ASN A 538 42.25 -23.64 10.47
N TRP A 539 40.93 -23.88 10.46
CA TRP A 539 40.04 -23.47 11.55
C TRP A 539 39.65 -24.64 12.45
N TYR A 540 39.29 -24.35 13.71
CA TYR A 540 38.78 -25.38 14.61
C TYR A 540 37.45 -25.96 14.12
N ARG A 541 37.01 -27.07 14.71
CA ARG A 541 35.72 -27.72 14.44
C ARG A 541 34.89 -27.72 15.70
N ALA A 542 33.62 -27.40 15.55
CA ALA A 542 32.66 -27.34 16.64
C ALA A 542 31.25 -27.67 16.11
N TYR A 543 30.28 -27.57 17.00
CA TYR A 543 28.88 -27.88 16.79
C TYR A 543 28.03 -26.71 17.25
N HIS A 544 26.94 -26.47 16.53
CA HIS A 544 25.97 -25.45 16.89
C HIS A 544 24.57 -26.06 16.86
N GLY A 545 23.87 -25.97 17.99
CA GLY A 545 22.49 -26.40 18.11
C GLY A 545 21.51 -25.30 17.71
N THR A 546 20.38 -25.66 17.14
CA THR A 546 19.34 -24.72 16.67
C THR A 546 18.02 -24.82 17.42
N GLY A 547 17.91 -25.76 18.37
CA GLY A 547 16.66 -26.09 19.09
C GLY A 547 16.20 -25.08 20.14
N ARG A 548 16.91 -23.96 20.32
CA ARG A 548 16.50 -22.83 21.18
C ARG A 548 16.33 -21.51 20.43
N ALA A 549 16.27 -21.55 19.10
CA ALA A 549 15.99 -20.36 18.30
C ALA A 549 14.59 -19.80 18.62
N THR A 550 14.45 -18.48 18.69
CA THR A 550 13.20 -17.77 18.98
C THR A 550 13.12 -16.45 18.21
N ALA A 551 11.96 -15.79 18.24
CA ALA A 551 11.72 -14.48 17.64
C ALA A 551 12.76 -13.40 17.98
N ALA A 552 13.24 -13.40 19.22
CA ALA A 552 14.24 -12.42 19.63
C ALA A 552 15.60 -12.63 18.95
N ASP A 553 15.94 -13.85 18.50
CA ASP A 553 17.15 -14.09 17.70
C ASP A 553 17.04 -13.44 16.30
N PHE A 554 15.82 -13.06 15.93
CA PHE A 554 15.44 -12.46 14.66
C PHE A 554 15.01 -11.01 14.75
N GLY A 555 15.31 -10.33 15.88
CA GLY A 555 15.15 -8.88 16.01
C GLY A 555 13.89 -8.41 16.74
N ASN A 556 13.10 -9.31 17.33
CA ASN A 556 11.98 -8.96 18.21
C ASN A 556 12.34 -9.20 19.69
N PRO A 557 12.91 -8.22 20.42
CA PRO A 557 13.46 -8.42 21.76
C PRO A 557 12.40 -8.82 22.81
N ASP A 558 11.13 -8.50 22.57
CA ASP A 558 10.03 -8.73 23.52
C ASP A 558 9.53 -10.18 23.55
N LYS A 559 9.98 -11.02 22.60
CA LYS A 559 9.55 -12.42 22.48
C LYS A 559 10.72 -13.37 22.69
N THR A 560 11.04 -13.57 23.95
CA THR A 560 12.15 -14.42 24.41
C THR A 560 11.87 -15.92 24.30
N PHE A 561 10.61 -16.32 24.03
CA PHE A 561 10.17 -17.69 23.81
C PHE A 561 9.01 -17.74 22.79
N SER A 562 9.09 -18.63 21.79
CA SER A 562 7.95 -18.96 20.92
C SER A 562 8.07 -20.42 20.47
N PRO A 563 6.98 -21.22 20.60
CA PRO A 563 6.96 -22.62 20.18
C PRO A 563 6.91 -22.80 18.65
N ASP A 564 6.87 -21.70 17.89
CA ASP A 564 6.62 -21.70 16.45
C ASP A 564 7.91 -21.66 15.60
N TYR A 565 9.09 -21.59 16.24
CA TYR A 565 10.39 -21.56 15.57
C TYR A 565 10.98 -22.97 15.44
N ALA A 566 11.24 -23.40 14.22
CA ALA A 566 11.81 -24.71 13.94
C ALA A 566 13.35 -24.69 13.90
N SER A 567 13.98 -25.77 14.36
CA SER A 567 15.44 -25.94 14.37
C SER A 567 16.10 -25.78 12.99
N ILE A 568 15.38 -26.09 11.91
CA ILE A 568 15.91 -25.98 10.55
C ILE A 568 15.97 -24.53 10.06
N ASP A 569 15.19 -23.65 10.70
CA ASP A 569 15.05 -22.26 10.31
C ASP A 569 16.32 -21.47 10.59
N ALA A 570 16.82 -21.62 11.81
CA ALA A 570 18.13 -21.12 12.20
C ALA A 570 19.25 -21.77 11.38
N ALA A 571 19.15 -23.08 11.09
CA ALA A 571 20.18 -23.79 10.32
C ALA A 571 20.36 -23.24 8.90
N ALA A 572 19.25 -22.98 8.23
CA ALA A 572 19.25 -22.50 6.86
C ALA A 572 19.67 -21.02 6.77
N SER A 573 19.19 -20.17 7.69
CA SER A 573 19.65 -18.78 7.82
C SER A 573 21.16 -18.68 8.01
N ILE A 574 21.70 -19.51 8.88
CA ILE A 574 23.12 -19.51 9.23
C ILE A 574 23.98 -19.86 8.02
N HIS A 575 23.53 -20.78 7.16
CA HIS A 575 24.31 -21.18 5.99
C HIS A 575 24.45 -20.05 4.98
N GLU A 576 23.39 -19.26 4.77
CA GLU A 576 23.36 -18.24 3.73
C GLU A 576 23.80 -16.86 4.21
N ASN A 577 23.25 -16.40 5.34
CA ASN A 577 23.49 -15.05 5.87
C ASN A 577 24.58 -15.01 6.95
N GLY A 578 25.11 -16.17 7.34
CA GLY A 578 26.06 -16.28 8.45
C GLY A 578 25.38 -16.24 9.82
N PHE A 579 26.20 -16.31 10.86
CA PHE A 579 25.71 -16.35 12.25
C PHE A 579 25.35 -14.95 12.78
N ARG A 580 24.53 -14.93 13.83
CA ARG A 580 24.26 -13.74 14.65
C ARG A 580 24.79 -13.96 16.07
N LYS A 581 25.12 -12.88 16.78
CA LYS A 581 25.52 -12.94 18.18
C LYS A 581 24.35 -13.44 19.05
N ALA A 582 24.68 -14.21 20.09
CA ALA A 582 23.70 -14.72 21.02
C ALA A 582 23.06 -13.58 21.82
N ARG A 583 21.75 -13.69 22.08
CA ARG A 583 20.99 -12.73 22.90
C ARG A 583 21.49 -12.64 24.33
N VAL A 584 21.84 -13.80 24.91
CA VAL A 584 22.24 -13.90 26.31
C VAL A 584 23.72 -14.24 26.36
N ALA A 585 24.50 -13.24 26.76
CA ALA A 585 25.96 -13.28 26.77
C ALA A 585 26.54 -13.81 28.09
N VAL A 586 26.10 -14.99 28.57
CA VAL A 586 26.57 -15.61 29.84
C VAL A 586 28.10 -15.72 29.94
N HIS A 587 28.80 -15.79 28.81
CA HIS A 587 30.25 -15.96 28.69
C HIS A 587 30.90 -14.83 27.87
N GLY A 588 30.19 -13.72 27.70
CA GLY A 588 30.56 -12.60 26.85
C GLY A 588 29.83 -12.61 25.50
N ASP A 589 29.85 -11.46 24.83
CA ASP A 589 29.18 -11.27 23.55
C ASP A 589 29.82 -12.12 22.45
N GLY A 590 28.98 -12.77 21.65
CA GLY A 590 29.44 -13.56 20.50
C GLY A 590 28.50 -14.72 20.17
N ILE A 591 28.98 -15.62 19.31
CA ILE A 591 28.26 -16.76 18.78
C ILE A 591 28.73 -18.03 19.50
N TYR A 592 27.78 -18.73 20.12
CA TYR A 592 28.08 -19.86 20.99
C TYR A 592 28.11 -21.15 20.19
N CYS A 593 29.19 -21.90 20.33
CA CYS A 593 29.34 -23.23 19.76
C CYS A 593 30.08 -24.13 20.74
N SER A 594 30.12 -25.43 20.46
CA SER A 594 30.76 -26.40 21.34
C SER A 594 31.74 -27.28 20.58
N PRO A 595 32.96 -27.55 21.09
CA PRO A 595 33.82 -28.60 20.55
C PRO A 595 33.34 -30.02 20.91
N ASN A 596 32.36 -30.13 21.80
CA ASN A 596 31.80 -31.36 22.31
C ASN A 596 30.35 -31.52 21.81
N PRO A 597 30.03 -32.50 20.96
CA PRO A 597 28.71 -32.62 20.34
C PRO A 597 27.61 -33.00 21.35
N THR A 598 27.98 -33.61 22.47
CA THR A 598 27.04 -34.00 23.53
C THR A 598 26.39 -32.78 24.20
N PHE A 599 27.10 -31.65 24.27
CA PHE A 599 26.58 -30.42 24.86
C PHE A 599 25.37 -29.86 24.08
N PRO A 600 25.46 -29.56 22.77
CA PRO A 600 24.28 -29.16 22.00
C PRO A 600 23.25 -30.27 21.88
N GLU A 601 23.65 -31.55 21.83
CA GLU A 601 22.72 -32.69 21.74
C GLU A 601 21.72 -32.78 22.91
N ASN A 602 22.14 -32.38 24.11
CA ASN A 602 21.34 -32.53 25.34
C ASN A 602 20.42 -31.35 25.64
N GLY A 603 20.64 -30.19 25.01
CA GLY A 603 19.91 -28.98 25.40
C GLY A 603 19.58 -28.00 24.28
N TYR A 604 20.12 -28.20 23.08
CA TYR A 604 20.09 -27.19 22.01
C TYR A 604 19.74 -27.78 20.64
N VAL A 605 19.15 -28.97 20.57
CA VAL A 605 18.69 -29.59 19.31
C VAL A 605 17.27 -30.11 19.45
N SER A 606 16.49 -30.03 18.37
CA SER A 606 15.14 -30.60 18.31
C SER A 606 15.18 -32.06 17.84
N THR A 607 14.17 -32.83 18.28
CA THR A 607 13.93 -34.21 17.83
C THR A 607 12.75 -34.25 16.86
N VAL A 608 12.92 -34.96 15.76
CA VAL A 608 11.90 -35.20 14.73
C VAL A 608 11.51 -36.66 14.74
N LYS A 609 10.20 -36.93 14.79
CA LYS A 609 9.63 -38.27 14.70
C LYS A 609 9.01 -38.47 13.32
N MET A 610 9.27 -39.60 12.69
CA MET A 610 8.63 -39.97 11.43
C MET A 610 8.53 -41.47 11.24
N ASN A 611 7.54 -41.91 10.45
CA ASN A 611 7.38 -43.29 10.05
C ASN A 611 8.40 -43.67 8.97
N THR A 612 9.08 -44.79 9.16
CA THR A 612 10.06 -45.35 8.22
C THR A 612 9.69 -46.79 7.86
N LYS A 613 10.39 -47.39 6.89
CA LYS A 613 10.23 -48.81 6.54
C LYS A 613 10.54 -49.75 7.73
N GLN A 614 11.27 -49.27 8.73
CA GLN A 614 11.66 -50.01 9.93
C GLN A 614 10.80 -49.65 11.15
N GLY A 615 9.69 -48.92 10.95
CA GLY A 615 8.82 -48.41 12.03
C GLY A 615 9.04 -46.92 12.30
N GLU A 616 8.40 -46.42 13.35
CA GLU A 616 8.59 -45.04 13.81
C GLU A 616 10.02 -44.86 14.35
N LYS A 617 10.73 -43.84 13.87
CA LYS A 617 12.07 -43.49 14.33
C LYS A 617 12.14 -42.02 14.73
N SER A 618 13.07 -41.73 15.63
CA SER A 618 13.38 -40.36 16.08
C SER A 618 14.75 -39.94 15.54
N PHE A 619 14.86 -38.69 15.12
CA PHE A 619 16.07 -38.12 14.56
C PHE A 619 16.38 -36.78 15.21
N LYS A 620 17.65 -36.51 15.51
CA LYS A 620 18.14 -35.18 15.91
C LYS A 620 18.97 -34.56 14.80
N CYS A 621 18.95 -33.24 14.73
CA CYS A 621 19.73 -32.46 13.77
C CYS A 621 20.52 -31.33 14.45
N MET A 622 21.73 -31.09 13.99
CA MET A 622 22.55 -29.92 14.39
C MET A 622 23.50 -29.49 13.28
N LEU A 623 24.12 -28.33 13.43
CA LEU A 623 25.12 -27.84 12.48
C LEU A 623 26.52 -28.29 12.88
N GLN A 624 27.33 -28.65 11.88
CA GLN A 624 28.77 -28.71 12.03
C GLN A 624 29.40 -27.42 11.53
N VAL A 625 30.24 -26.82 12.37
CA VAL A 625 30.80 -25.49 12.16
C VAL A 625 32.31 -25.50 12.25
N ALA A 626 32.94 -24.58 11.52
CA ALA A 626 34.34 -24.24 11.62
C ALA A 626 34.49 -22.88 12.30
N VAL A 627 35.47 -22.75 13.20
CA VAL A 627 35.63 -21.56 14.05
C VAL A 627 37.04 -21.01 13.91
N ASN A 628 37.13 -19.70 13.62
CA ASN A 628 38.39 -18.99 13.40
C ASN A 628 39.23 -18.97 14.70
N PRO A 629 40.46 -19.52 14.69
CA PRO A 629 41.34 -19.51 15.86
C PRO A 629 41.67 -18.12 16.40
N ASP A 630 41.65 -17.09 15.56
CA ASP A 630 41.94 -15.70 15.95
C ASP A 630 40.72 -14.97 16.51
N GLY A 631 39.53 -15.47 16.20
CA GLY A 631 38.25 -14.83 16.54
C GLY A 631 37.44 -15.59 17.56
N VAL A 632 38.03 -16.51 18.34
CA VAL A 632 37.31 -17.36 19.29
C VAL A 632 37.83 -17.19 20.71
N LYS A 633 36.90 -17.03 21.65
CA LYS A 633 37.14 -17.10 23.09
C LYS A 633 36.68 -18.46 23.61
N ILE A 634 37.60 -19.18 24.25
CA ILE A 634 37.29 -20.45 24.92
C ILE A 634 36.74 -20.10 26.30
N ALA A 635 35.43 -20.24 26.48
CA ALA A 635 34.77 -19.90 27.74
C ALA A 635 34.86 -21.06 28.74
N THR A 636 34.61 -22.28 28.27
CA THR A 636 34.73 -23.53 29.02
C THR A 636 35.20 -24.66 28.09
N ASN A 637 35.37 -25.87 28.62
CA ASN A 637 35.66 -27.06 27.81
C ASN A 637 34.53 -27.38 26.82
N ASP A 638 33.29 -26.99 27.12
CA ASP A 638 32.12 -27.28 26.30
C ASP A 638 31.58 -26.05 25.55
N ILE A 639 32.06 -24.84 25.85
CA ILE A 639 31.51 -23.60 25.28
C ILE A 639 32.63 -22.74 24.71
N TRP A 640 32.55 -22.51 23.41
CA TRP A 640 33.35 -21.56 22.66
C TRP A 640 32.46 -20.41 22.19
N VAL A 641 33.02 -19.20 22.22
CA VAL A 641 32.35 -17.98 21.81
C VAL A 641 33.14 -17.38 20.63
N ALA A 642 32.64 -17.55 19.41
CA ALA A 642 33.16 -16.83 18.25
C ALA A 642 32.74 -15.36 18.35
N GLN A 643 33.68 -14.43 18.23
CA GLN A 643 33.44 -13.03 18.58
C GLN A 643 32.56 -12.33 17.55
N GLU A 644 32.80 -12.58 16.26
CA GLU A 644 32.04 -11.98 15.16
C GLU A 644 31.49 -13.03 14.19
N PRO A 645 30.41 -12.73 13.45
CA PRO A 645 29.84 -13.63 12.44
C PRO A 645 30.86 -14.16 11.41
N LYS A 646 31.86 -13.35 11.07
CA LYS A 646 32.95 -13.73 10.15
C LYS A 646 33.85 -14.83 10.69
N ASP A 647 33.85 -15.06 12.01
CA ASP A 647 34.75 -15.97 12.73
C ASP A 647 34.15 -17.38 12.90
N ILE A 648 32.99 -17.65 12.31
CA ILE A 648 32.33 -18.94 12.37
C ILE A 648 31.63 -19.25 11.05
N ARG A 649 31.77 -20.49 10.56
CA ARG A 649 31.25 -20.93 9.25
C ARG A 649 30.58 -22.28 9.37
N THR A 650 29.38 -22.43 8.80
CA THR A 650 28.70 -23.73 8.71
C THR A 650 29.11 -24.46 7.44
N TYR A 651 29.40 -25.75 7.57
CA TYR A 651 29.86 -26.56 6.43
C TYR A 651 29.23 -27.96 6.36
N GLY A 652 28.33 -28.29 7.29
CA GLY A 652 27.60 -29.53 7.27
C GLY A 652 26.38 -29.54 8.17
N ILE A 653 25.40 -30.36 7.80
CA ILE A 653 24.24 -30.71 8.63
C ILE A 653 24.49 -32.10 9.19
N LEU A 654 24.44 -32.24 10.51
CA LEU A 654 24.60 -33.51 11.21
C LEU A 654 23.21 -34.07 11.53
N ILE A 655 23.00 -35.34 11.20
CA ILE A 655 21.78 -36.09 11.47
C ILE A 655 22.13 -37.36 12.26
N LYS A 656 21.40 -37.63 13.33
CA LYS A 656 21.54 -38.84 14.16
C LYS A 656 20.18 -39.44 14.44
N GLU A 657 20.08 -40.77 14.31
CA GLU A 657 18.94 -41.54 14.83
C GLU A 657 19.10 -41.70 16.34
N VAL A 658 18.03 -41.45 17.11
CA VAL A 658 18.05 -41.43 18.59
C VAL A 658 17.00 -42.32 19.23
#